data_AF-A0A139GW76-F1
#
_entry.id   AF-A0A139GW76-F1
#
_cell.length_a   1.000
_cell.length_b   1.000
_cell.length_c   1.000
_cell.angle_alpha   90.00
_cell.angle_beta   90.00
_cell.angle_gamma   90.00
#
_symmetry.space_group_name_H-M   'P 1'
#
loop_
_entity.id
_entity.type
_entity.pdbx_description
1 polymer ?
#
loop_
_entity_poly.entity_id
_entity_poly.type
_entity_poly.pdbx_seq_one_letter_code
_entity_poly.pdbx_strand_id
1 'polypeptide(L)'
;MSSSTSQSHTWWKEAVVYQIYPASFKSTGAGDTPGWGDVKGITSKLDYLKHLGVDVLWTSPMYRSPQVDMGYDISDYEDIDPKYGTLADVDELIAGLKERGMKLMMDLVVNHTSDQHAWFLDSRASKDSRHRDWYIWKPPRYDNDGNRQPPNNWAMILGEANSAWTWDETTQEYYLSLFTPEQPDLNWENPEVRAAVHNVLRFWLDRGASGFRMDVINLISKVQSFPDAEVHDPQAKFQSGHKYFANGPRLHEFLHEINKKVLSRYDTITVGEMPYVTDEDEILRVVGQERNELNMIFIFELVDISNVPGSPRLTLYPWKPSKLRNIVSKWQNVMRDRGGWNSVFLENHDNPRSVSHLTDDSDGNRELGAKLLSLMATTLSGTLYVYQGEELAMRNVPLSWDPQEYKDVETQNYWKKMNHLYPGDEKMLRYAKEVMQKKARDHARTPVQWTDEVNAGFCSEGVKPWMRVNDDYKTINAKAQALFSDPDQLSVLQYWRRGLENRKKHKDVFVYGSFELLADEDDSIFAYKRASQEEAFVTLLNFSGNTVEWQIPEKAKIQKWVAGNYTSKDPGQSSSGSIKLRPWEGILGGKSMSEKDPESQRPAQISNFKQVISSAAMTKDVQEYPYEGAGTREDPYVVVWVDRDPRNPMNWTDVHKWSVTMLVAVALLAVAFDSSAYSGGSSEIIQEFQSPQIVFSLGISLFVLGFALGPLLWAPLSELVGRQPVFLLTYAGVMVFNGATIASKNLPTLVILRFFAGAFGASPLTNAGGVIADMFSSRDRGLALSLFSAAPFLGPVLGPIVGGFVGETVGWRWIMGVVTTFTGVIFLALLFFLPETYAPAILRARAKALSKQTGKVYRSRGDVEQGATTLGHIMKTSLSRPWVLLFREPIVLLLSLYLAIIYGTLYGLFGAFPIVYQQTRGWSAGIGALPFLGVMVGMIAAVAYAIFDNRRFERMHDKHNGFPPPEARIPPTLIASIAIPIGLIWFAWTNSPSIHWIVSVIATVPFGFGMVLIFIGVFNYLIDAYTIFSASVLAANTVLRSVVGAAFPLFVPYMYDGLGIHWATMIPGFLALACIPFPFLFYKYGAAIRKRCKYAAESEAFLRRMQEQQDDEESSEEDEKEETPEAIAERERNRGVEEHEQLKEVGDSSAARDAEERPDGLPALQPMRTARSRRSSRGAGLQRTRTYESNPFDLDRVNTRESFASRK
;
A
#
# COMPACT_ATOMS: atom_id res chain seq x y z
N MET A 1 -12.78 -7.01 3.16
CA MET A 1 -13.32 -5.83 2.45
C MET A 1 -12.52 -4.60 2.88
N SER A 2 -11.77 -4.02 1.95
CA SER A 2 -10.76 -2.98 2.18
C SER A 2 -11.41 -1.68 2.65
N SER A 3 -10.81 -1.05 3.67
CA SER A 3 -11.16 0.31 4.06
C SER A 3 -10.88 1.26 2.91
N SER A 4 -11.89 1.98 2.43
CA SER A 4 -11.72 3.04 1.44
C SER A 4 -10.83 4.13 2.03
N THR A 5 -9.54 4.12 1.68
CA THR A 5 -8.65 5.27 1.81
C THR A 5 -9.33 6.44 1.08
N SER A 6 -9.66 7.52 1.79
CA SER A 6 -10.06 8.75 1.10
C SER A 6 -8.83 9.26 0.36
N GLN A 7 -8.73 8.93 -0.92
CA GLN A 7 -7.64 9.44 -1.75
C GLN A 7 -7.71 10.97 -1.74
N SER A 8 -6.58 11.63 -1.48
CA SER A 8 -6.48 13.08 -1.52
C SER A 8 -6.85 13.58 -2.93
N HIS A 9 -7.67 14.62 -3.00
CA HIS A 9 -8.01 15.28 -4.25
C HIS A 9 -6.73 15.75 -4.95
N THR A 10 -6.59 15.47 -6.24
CA THR A 10 -5.41 15.86 -7.02
C THR A 10 -5.84 16.22 -8.44
N TRP A 11 -5.29 17.31 -9.00
CA TRP A 11 -5.81 17.87 -10.25
C TRP A 11 -5.71 16.88 -11.42
N TRP A 12 -4.63 16.10 -11.51
CA TRP A 12 -4.45 15.12 -12.59
C TRP A 12 -5.33 13.88 -12.45
N LYS A 13 -5.81 13.57 -11.24
CA LYS A 13 -6.78 12.50 -10.98
C LYS A 13 -8.17 12.88 -11.50
N GLU A 14 -8.53 14.15 -11.38
CA GLU A 14 -9.83 14.71 -11.74
C GLU A 14 -9.90 15.16 -13.21
N ALA A 15 -8.74 15.29 -13.85
CA ALA A 15 -8.62 15.80 -15.20
C ALA A 15 -9.29 14.87 -16.23
N VAL A 16 -9.92 15.51 -17.20
CA VAL A 16 -10.25 14.90 -18.50
C VAL A 16 -9.13 15.26 -19.47
N VAL A 17 -8.39 14.25 -19.91
CA VAL A 17 -7.34 14.36 -20.91
C VAL A 17 -7.95 14.14 -22.29
N TYR A 18 -7.63 15.01 -23.24
CA TYR A 18 -7.99 14.82 -24.65
C TYR A 18 -6.73 14.60 -25.46
N GLN A 19 -6.66 13.46 -26.15
CA GLN A 19 -5.53 13.15 -27.02
C GLN A 19 -5.77 13.69 -28.43
N ILE A 20 -4.78 14.42 -28.92
CA ILE A 20 -4.68 14.88 -30.31
C ILE A 20 -3.55 14.12 -31.01
N TYR A 21 -3.87 13.64 -32.20
CA TYR A 21 -2.91 13.19 -33.21
C TYR A 21 -2.70 14.35 -34.22
N PRO A 22 -1.62 15.13 -34.08
CA PRO A 22 -1.51 16.45 -34.72
C PRO A 22 -1.71 16.42 -36.24
N ALA A 23 -1.17 15.42 -36.92
CA ALA A 23 -1.25 15.25 -38.38
C ALA A 23 -2.70 15.21 -38.91
N SER A 24 -3.66 14.77 -38.09
CA SER A 24 -5.04 14.52 -38.50
C SER A 24 -6.08 15.38 -37.78
N PHE A 25 -5.66 16.25 -36.87
CA PHE A 25 -6.61 17.03 -36.08
C PHE A 25 -7.20 18.19 -36.88
N LYS A 26 -6.39 19.15 -37.30
CA LYS A 26 -6.83 20.29 -38.13
C LYS A 26 -5.67 20.87 -38.91
N SER A 27 -5.83 21.00 -40.23
CA SER A 27 -4.87 21.69 -41.10
C SER A 27 -5.33 23.12 -41.33
N THR A 28 -4.46 24.08 -41.02
CA THR A 28 -4.63 25.50 -41.37
C THR A 28 -3.70 25.91 -42.51
N GLY A 29 -2.70 25.10 -42.81
CA GLY A 29 -1.65 25.41 -43.78
C GLY A 29 -0.56 26.31 -43.20
N ALA A 30 -0.49 26.42 -41.87
CA ALA A 30 0.56 27.18 -41.18
C ALA A 30 1.91 26.43 -41.17
N GLY A 31 1.88 25.10 -41.22
CA GLY A 31 3.07 24.27 -41.45
C GLY A 31 3.50 24.25 -42.92
N ASP A 32 4.65 23.67 -43.20
CA ASP A 32 5.25 23.64 -44.55
C ASP A 32 4.58 22.67 -45.54
N THR A 33 3.68 21.81 -45.04
CA THR A 33 3.05 20.74 -45.81
C THR A 33 1.52 20.92 -45.80
N PRO A 34 0.93 21.51 -46.85
CA PRO A 34 -0.52 21.65 -46.95
C PRO A 34 -1.25 20.31 -46.86
N GLY A 35 -2.38 20.27 -46.15
CA GLY A 35 -3.15 19.03 -45.97
C GLY A 35 -2.63 18.13 -44.85
N TRP A 36 -1.60 18.58 -44.14
CA TRP A 36 -1.15 18.04 -42.85
C TRP A 36 -1.70 18.90 -41.70
N GLY A 37 -2.12 18.29 -40.61
CA GLY A 37 -2.58 19.03 -39.43
C GLY A 37 -1.43 19.74 -38.71
N ASP A 38 -1.69 20.90 -38.11
CA ASP A 38 -0.64 21.79 -37.58
C ASP A 38 -1.00 22.38 -36.20
N VAL A 39 -0.01 22.93 -35.49
CA VAL A 39 -0.17 23.46 -34.12
C VAL A 39 -1.15 24.64 -34.07
N LYS A 40 -1.20 25.46 -35.12
CA LYS A 40 -2.21 26.52 -35.25
C LYS A 40 -3.61 25.95 -35.41
N GLY A 41 -3.76 24.85 -36.12
CA GLY A 41 -4.99 24.07 -36.20
C GLY A 41 -5.47 23.61 -34.83
N ILE A 42 -4.58 23.09 -33.99
CA ILE A 42 -4.88 22.74 -32.60
C ILE A 42 -5.35 23.98 -31.83
N THR A 43 -4.58 25.07 -31.91
CA THR A 43 -4.87 26.34 -31.21
C THR A 43 -6.23 26.90 -31.60
N SER A 44 -6.62 26.80 -32.88
CA SER A 44 -7.92 27.27 -33.38
C SER A 44 -9.14 26.52 -32.82
N LYS A 45 -8.92 25.36 -32.18
CA LYS A 45 -9.99 24.50 -31.63
C LYS A 45 -9.98 24.42 -30.11
N LEU A 46 -9.18 25.22 -29.42
CA LEU A 46 -9.17 25.23 -27.95
C LEU A 46 -10.53 25.55 -27.34
N ASP A 47 -11.33 26.41 -27.96
CA ASP A 47 -12.69 26.72 -27.48
C ASP A 47 -13.63 25.53 -27.63
N TYR A 48 -13.51 24.75 -28.71
CA TYR A 48 -14.25 23.50 -28.88
C TYR A 48 -13.91 22.50 -27.77
N LEU A 49 -12.63 22.28 -27.51
CA LEU A 49 -12.16 21.35 -26.47
C LEU A 49 -12.56 21.83 -25.07
N LYS A 50 -12.45 23.14 -24.80
CA LYS A 50 -12.88 23.70 -23.53
C LYS A 50 -14.39 23.53 -23.33
N HIS A 51 -15.18 23.76 -24.37
CA HIS A 51 -16.62 23.59 -24.34
C HIS A 51 -17.05 22.13 -24.15
N LEU A 52 -16.29 21.18 -24.70
CA LEU A 52 -16.50 19.74 -24.45
C LEU A 52 -16.26 19.38 -22.97
N GLY A 53 -15.33 20.08 -22.30
CA GLY A 53 -15.00 19.87 -20.89
C GLY A 53 -13.60 19.31 -20.66
N VAL A 54 -12.66 19.53 -21.59
CA VAL A 54 -11.27 19.07 -21.47
C VAL A 54 -10.48 19.93 -20.47
N ASP A 55 -9.61 19.27 -19.68
CA ASP A 55 -8.70 19.92 -18.72
C ASP A 55 -7.23 19.83 -19.15
N VAL A 56 -6.85 18.73 -19.79
CA VAL A 56 -5.47 18.48 -20.26
C VAL A 56 -5.52 18.10 -21.73
N LEU A 57 -4.67 18.71 -22.53
CA LEU A 57 -4.42 18.30 -23.90
C LEU A 57 -3.15 17.45 -23.95
N TRP A 58 -3.26 16.19 -24.34
CA TRP A 58 -2.11 15.38 -24.71
C TRP A 58 -1.94 15.43 -26.23
N THR A 59 -0.77 15.83 -26.68
CA THR A 59 -0.41 15.77 -28.10
C THR A 59 0.54 14.61 -28.34
N SER A 60 0.20 13.73 -29.28
CA SER A 60 1.19 12.82 -29.88
C SER A 60 2.38 13.62 -30.45
N PRO A 61 3.53 12.97 -30.71
CA PRO A 61 4.76 13.65 -31.08
C PRO A 61 4.60 14.68 -32.21
N MET A 62 5.04 15.91 -31.94
CA MET A 62 5.14 17.00 -32.93
C MET A 62 6.59 17.47 -33.12
N TYR A 63 7.53 16.74 -32.53
CA TYR A 63 8.97 16.99 -32.67
C TYR A 63 9.43 16.78 -34.10
N ARG A 64 10.60 17.32 -34.42
CA ARG A 64 11.22 17.12 -35.73
C ARG A 64 11.46 15.63 -35.99
N SER A 65 10.90 15.09 -37.06
CA SER A 65 10.90 13.65 -37.33
C SER A 65 10.83 13.36 -38.83
N PRO A 66 11.50 12.30 -39.35
CA PRO A 66 11.32 11.84 -40.73
C PRO A 66 9.92 11.32 -41.05
N GLN A 67 9.08 11.07 -40.03
CA GLN A 67 7.70 10.61 -40.12
C GLN A 67 7.54 9.16 -40.61
N VAL A 68 8.55 8.30 -40.37
CA VAL A 68 8.49 6.86 -40.71
C VAL A 68 7.44 6.15 -39.85
N ASP A 69 7.42 6.45 -38.55
CA ASP A 69 6.34 6.04 -37.64
C ASP A 69 5.59 7.30 -37.15
N MET A 70 5.42 8.26 -38.06
CA MET A 70 4.55 9.42 -37.90
C MET A 70 4.83 10.26 -36.63
N GLY A 71 6.10 10.50 -36.32
CA GLY A 71 6.52 11.38 -35.23
C GLY A 71 7.22 10.66 -34.08
N TYR A 72 7.08 9.34 -33.98
CA TYR A 72 7.75 8.54 -32.95
C TYR A 72 9.24 8.30 -33.27
N ASP A 73 9.65 8.47 -34.52
CA ASP A 73 11.03 8.52 -34.97
C ASP A 73 11.63 9.94 -34.84
N ILE A 74 11.96 10.37 -33.62
CA ILE A 74 12.38 11.76 -33.34
C ILE A 74 13.85 12.02 -33.73
N SER A 75 14.08 13.00 -34.60
CA SER A 75 15.42 13.45 -35.03
C SER A 75 15.96 14.65 -34.24
N ASP A 76 15.09 15.43 -33.60
CA ASP A 76 15.46 16.49 -32.66
C ASP A 76 14.33 16.68 -31.63
N TYR A 77 14.64 16.48 -30.34
CA TYR A 77 13.68 16.61 -29.24
C TYR A 77 13.37 18.04 -28.84
N GLU A 78 14.22 19.00 -29.21
CA GLU A 78 14.14 20.40 -28.78
C GLU A 78 13.60 21.32 -29.89
N ASP A 79 13.21 20.74 -31.03
CA ASP A 79 12.62 21.44 -32.17
C ASP A 79 11.28 20.82 -32.60
N ILE A 80 10.47 21.59 -33.34
CA ILE A 80 9.17 21.18 -33.88
C ILE A 80 9.32 20.83 -35.35
N ASP A 81 8.63 19.79 -35.81
CA ASP A 81 8.64 19.45 -37.23
C ASP A 81 8.04 20.62 -38.05
N PRO A 82 8.71 21.09 -39.11
CA PRO A 82 8.18 22.14 -39.98
C PRO A 82 6.79 21.83 -40.55
N LYS A 83 6.38 20.55 -40.63
CA LYS A 83 5.02 20.14 -40.99
C LYS A 83 3.96 20.62 -40.00
N TYR A 84 4.32 20.72 -38.73
CA TYR A 84 3.44 21.13 -37.63
C TYR A 84 3.55 22.62 -37.32
N GLY A 85 4.69 23.26 -37.59
CA GLY A 85 4.93 24.68 -37.35
C GLY A 85 6.27 24.92 -36.67
N THR A 86 6.30 25.82 -35.70
CA THR A 86 7.51 26.23 -34.99
C THR A 86 7.37 26.11 -33.47
N LEU A 87 8.50 26.19 -32.75
CA LEU A 87 8.52 26.33 -31.30
C LEU A 87 7.66 27.50 -30.79
N ALA A 88 7.60 28.61 -31.53
CA ALA A 88 6.78 29.78 -31.15
C ALA A 88 5.28 29.47 -31.24
N ASP A 89 4.86 28.62 -32.18
CA ASP A 89 3.47 28.18 -32.28
C ASP A 89 3.07 27.30 -31.09
N VAL A 90 4.00 26.50 -30.58
CA VAL A 90 3.77 25.72 -29.35
C VAL A 90 3.72 26.61 -28.12
N ASP A 91 4.55 27.67 -28.05
CA ASP A 91 4.46 28.66 -26.97
C ASP A 91 3.10 29.37 -26.97
N GLU A 92 2.57 29.69 -28.15
CA GLU A 92 1.21 30.24 -28.31
C GLU A 92 0.13 29.24 -27.89
N LEU A 93 0.27 27.95 -28.24
CA LEU A 93 -0.63 26.89 -27.80
C LEU A 93 -0.64 26.78 -26.26
N ILE A 94 0.54 26.77 -25.62
CA ILE A 94 0.66 26.72 -24.15
C ILE A 94 -0.01 27.95 -23.52
N ALA A 95 0.22 29.14 -24.07
CA ALA A 95 -0.43 30.36 -23.60
C ALA A 95 -1.97 30.29 -23.74
N GLY A 96 -2.46 29.87 -24.91
CA GLY A 96 -3.90 29.74 -25.19
C GLY A 96 -4.60 28.69 -24.31
N LEU A 97 -3.91 27.60 -23.97
CA LEU A 97 -4.37 26.62 -22.99
C LEU A 97 -4.45 27.22 -21.59
N LYS A 98 -3.41 27.93 -21.17
CA LYS A 98 -3.34 28.57 -19.84
C LYS A 98 -4.47 29.59 -19.64
N GLU A 99 -4.78 30.40 -20.65
CA GLU A 99 -5.91 31.35 -20.62
C GLU A 99 -7.26 30.66 -20.36
N ARG A 100 -7.40 29.41 -20.81
CA ARG A 100 -8.61 28.58 -20.64
C ARG A 100 -8.55 27.68 -19.40
N GLY A 101 -7.50 27.81 -18.58
CA GLY A 101 -7.27 26.94 -17.43
C GLY A 101 -7.03 25.48 -17.81
N MET A 102 -6.49 25.23 -19.00
CA MET A 102 -6.12 23.92 -19.52
C MET A 102 -4.60 23.75 -19.47
N LYS A 103 -4.13 22.51 -19.61
CA LYS A 103 -2.71 22.14 -19.53
C LYS A 103 -2.26 21.35 -20.76
N LEU A 104 -0.98 21.45 -21.10
CA LEU A 104 -0.35 20.64 -22.16
C LEU A 104 0.41 19.47 -21.54
N MET A 105 0.19 18.27 -22.06
CA MET A 105 0.99 17.08 -21.82
C MET A 105 1.68 16.69 -23.13
N MET A 106 3.01 16.57 -23.08
CA MET A 106 3.82 16.19 -24.24
C MET A 106 3.99 14.68 -24.30
N ASP A 107 4.18 14.12 -25.50
CA ASP A 107 4.60 12.73 -25.66
C ASP A 107 6.11 12.60 -25.46
N LEU A 108 6.58 11.67 -24.64
CA LEU A 108 7.99 11.45 -24.35
C LEU A 108 8.42 10.11 -24.94
N VAL A 109 9.05 10.16 -26.12
CA VAL A 109 9.52 8.98 -26.86
C VAL A 109 11.01 8.81 -26.66
N VAL A 110 11.41 8.04 -25.64
CA VAL A 110 12.81 7.96 -25.19
C VAL A 110 13.32 6.53 -25.08
N ASN A 111 12.57 5.55 -25.55
CA ASN A 111 13.11 4.21 -25.79
C ASN A 111 14.08 4.18 -26.98
N HIS A 112 13.79 4.97 -28.01
CA HIS A 112 14.55 5.10 -29.25
C HIS A 112 14.56 6.55 -29.71
N THR A 113 15.45 6.88 -30.65
CA THR A 113 15.40 8.10 -31.46
C THR A 113 15.20 7.72 -32.92
N SER A 114 15.14 8.69 -33.83
CA SER A 114 15.39 8.46 -35.25
C SER A 114 16.86 8.09 -35.51
N ASP A 115 17.12 7.33 -36.56
CA ASP A 115 18.45 7.12 -37.14
C ASP A 115 19.05 8.39 -37.79
N GLN A 116 18.26 9.44 -37.94
CA GLN A 116 18.69 10.78 -38.36
C GLN A 116 18.99 11.70 -37.17
N HIS A 117 18.79 11.24 -35.93
CA HIS A 117 19.15 12.01 -34.74
C HIS A 117 20.66 12.24 -34.67
N ALA A 118 21.10 13.44 -34.28
CA ALA A 118 22.53 13.78 -34.22
C ALA A 118 23.35 12.79 -33.37
N TRP A 119 22.76 12.29 -32.28
CA TRP A 119 23.34 11.24 -31.45
C TRP A 119 23.60 9.94 -32.22
N PHE A 120 22.64 9.47 -33.04
CA PHE A 120 22.81 8.24 -33.81
C PHE A 120 23.78 8.43 -34.97
N LEU A 121 23.70 9.56 -35.67
CA LEU A 121 24.62 9.90 -36.75
C LEU A 121 26.08 9.89 -36.28
N ASP A 122 26.35 10.44 -35.09
CA ASP A 122 27.66 10.33 -34.45
C ASP A 122 27.97 8.87 -34.03
N SER A 123 27.03 8.17 -33.38
CA SER A 123 27.19 6.78 -32.91
C SER A 123 27.55 5.79 -34.03
N ARG A 124 26.95 5.96 -35.21
CA ARG A 124 27.16 5.09 -36.39
C ARG A 124 28.40 5.46 -37.21
N ALA A 125 29.00 6.63 -36.98
CA ALA A 125 30.14 7.10 -37.77
C ALA A 125 31.39 6.24 -37.58
N SER A 126 31.63 5.72 -36.37
CA SER A 126 32.72 4.79 -36.07
C SER A 126 32.51 4.06 -34.74
N LYS A 127 33.27 2.98 -34.49
CA LYS A 127 33.28 2.28 -33.21
C LYS A 127 33.93 3.07 -32.06
N ASP A 128 34.74 4.08 -32.39
CA ASP A 128 35.44 4.93 -31.41
C ASP A 128 34.70 6.27 -31.17
N SER A 129 33.49 6.41 -31.72
CA SER A 129 32.71 7.63 -31.63
C SER A 129 32.26 7.95 -30.20
N ARG A 130 32.10 9.24 -29.89
CA ARG A 130 31.70 9.70 -28.56
C ARG A 130 30.33 9.13 -28.14
N HIS A 131 29.37 9.13 -29.07
CA HIS A 131 28.04 8.59 -28.80
C HIS A 131 27.92 7.09 -29.18
N ARG A 132 29.03 6.34 -29.33
CA ARG A 132 28.95 4.91 -29.71
C ARG A 132 28.03 4.12 -28.77
N ASP A 133 28.30 4.21 -27.48
CA ASP A 133 27.54 3.50 -26.43
C ASP A 133 26.24 4.21 -26.03
N TRP A 134 25.78 5.21 -26.79
CA TRP A 134 24.44 5.79 -26.60
C TRP A 134 23.35 4.92 -27.23
N TYR A 135 23.73 4.00 -28.12
CA TYR A 135 22.87 3.01 -28.75
C TYR A 135 23.42 1.60 -28.53
N ILE A 136 22.61 0.59 -28.81
CA ILE A 136 22.98 -0.81 -28.54
C ILE A 136 23.54 -1.43 -29.82
N TRP A 137 24.87 -1.60 -29.85
CA TRP A 137 25.61 -2.23 -30.94
C TRP A 137 26.10 -3.63 -30.56
N LYS A 138 26.04 -4.58 -31.50
CA LYS A 138 26.52 -5.95 -31.32
C LYS A 138 27.14 -6.52 -32.61
N PRO A 139 28.21 -7.33 -32.49
CA PRO A 139 28.79 -8.02 -33.64
C PRO A 139 27.81 -9.05 -34.24
N PRO A 140 27.98 -9.41 -35.52
CA PRO A 140 27.20 -10.48 -36.13
C PRO A 140 27.49 -11.84 -35.49
N ARG A 141 26.50 -12.74 -35.52
CA ARG A 141 26.73 -14.19 -35.38
C ARG A 141 26.91 -14.79 -36.77
N TYR A 142 27.46 -15.99 -36.85
CA TYR A 142 27.56 -16.75 -38.10
C TYR A 142 26.98 -18.13 -37.88
N ASP A 143 26.18 -18.61 -38.84
CA ASP A 143 25.72 -19.99 -38.84
C ASP A 143 26.80 -20.95 -39.38
N ASN A 144 26.51 -22.26 -39.38
CA ASN A 144 27.44 -23.29 -39.82
C ASN A 144 27.84 -23.16 -41.30
N ASP A 145 27.02 -22.48 -42.11
CA ASP A 145 27.26 -22.24 -43.53
C ASP A 145 28.02 -20.91 -43.77
N GLY A 146 28.39 -20.21 -42.70
CA GLY A 146 29.11 -18.94 -42.76
C GLY A 146 28.24 -17.74 -43.11
N ASN A 147 26.91 -17.87 -43.11
CA ASN A 147 26.02 -16.74 -43.35
C ASN A 147 25.94 -15.85 -42.12
N ARG A 148 25.90 -14.54 -42.36
CA ARG A 148 25.75 -13.52 -41.32
C ARG A 148 24.35 -13.62 -40.71
N GLN A 149 24.30 -13.73 -39.39
CA GLN A 149 23.08 -13.76 -38.59
C GLN A 149 23.07 -12.60 -37.59
N PRO A 150 21.88 -12.09 -37.22
CA PRO A 150 21.75 -11.08 -36.19
C PRO A 150 22.22 -11.61 -34.82
N PRO A 151 22.47 -10.71 -33.85
CA PRO A 151 22.94 -11.05 -32.50
C PRO A 151 21.99 -11.94 -31.70
N ASN A 152 20.70 -11.97 -32.03
CA ASN A 152 19.71 -12.94 -31.53
C ASN A 152 18.50 -13.00 -32.49
N ASN A 153 17.52 -13.84 -32.19
CA ASN A 153 16.32 -14.07 -32.99
C ASN A 153 15.14 -13.12 -32.70
N TRP A 154 15.33 -11.97 -32.05
CA TRP A 154 14.21 -11.06 -31.73
C TRP A 154 13.56 -10.47 -32.99
N ALA A 155 12.23 -10.45 -33.00
CA ALA A 155 11.40 -9.86 -34.05
C ALA A 155 11.09 -8.38 -33.78
N MET A 156 10.96 -7.58 -34.85
CA MET A 156 10.43 -6.21 -34.77
C MET A 156 8.97 -6.20 -34.32
N ILE A 157 8.58 -5.20 -33.54
CA ILE A 157 7.21 -5.03 -33.02
C ILE A 157 6.24 -4.66 -34.15
N LEU A 158 6.59 -3.69 -35.01
CA LEU A 158 5.75 -3.22 -36.12
C LEU A 158 5.98 -3.99 -37.43
N GLY A 159 6.61 -5.17 -37.35
CA GLY A 159 7.06 -5.91 -38.53
C GLY A 159 7.66 -7.27 -38.19
N GLU A 160 6.91 -8.12 -37.50
CA GLU A 160 7.39 -9.38 -36.90
C GLU A 160 8.08 -10.38 -37.85
N ALA A 161 7.91 -10.22 -39.17
CA ALA A 161 8.64 -11.00 -40.17
C ALA A 161 10.13 -10.62 -40.27
N ASN A 162 10.54 -9.50 -39.66
CA ASN A 162 11.88 -8.94 -39.73
C ASN A 162 12.58 -8.98 -38.37
N SER A 163 13.92 -8.97 -38.40
CA SER A 163 14.76 -8.94 -37.20
C SER A 163 14.72 -7.57 -36.53
N ALA A 164 14.69 -7.52 -35.20
CA ALA A 164 14.89 -6.29 -34.43
C ALA A 164 16.34 -5.76 -34.48
N TRP A 165 17.22 -6.36 -35.28
CA TRP A 165 18.60 -5.94 -35.45
C TRP A 165 18.86 -5.53 -36.89
N THR A 166 19.37 -4.32 -37.07
CA THR A 166 19.68 -3.77 -38.39
C THR A 166 21.20 -3.70 -38.59
N TRP A 167 21.66 -4.19 -39.74
CA TRP A 167 23.08 -4.23 -40.09
C TRP A 167 23.58 -2.86 -40.55
N ASP A 168 24.70 -2.41 -40.00
CA ASP A 168 25.40 -1.20 -40.46
C ASP A 168 26.70 -1.58 -41.19
N GLU A 169 26.77 -1.26 -42.47
CA GLU A 169 27.95 -1.57 -43.29
C GLU A 169 29.20 -0.79 -42.87
N THR A 170 29.05 0.42 -42.30
CA THR A 170 30.18 1.26 -41.91
C THR A 170 30.99 0.64 -40.78
N THR A 171 30.29 0.16 -39.74
CA THR A 171 30.92 -0.39 -38.54
C THR A 171 30.95 -1.91 -38.49
N GLN A 172 30.33 -2.59 -39.47
CA GLN A 172 30.24 -4.05 -39.54
C GLN A 172 29.66 -4.66 -38.25
N GLU A 173 28.65 -4.00 -37.69
CA GLU A 173 27.91 -4.43 -36.51
C GLU A 173 26.41 -4.23 -36.75
N TYR A 174 25.61 -4.92 -35.94
CA TYR A 174 24.18 -4.68 -35.85
C TYR A 174 23.87 -3.65 -34.77
N TYR A 175 22.89 -2.78 -35.00
CA TYR A 175 22.26 -1.99 -33.96
C TYR A 175 20.85 -2.50 -33.64
N LEU A 176 20.41 -2.36 -32.40
CA LEU A 176 19.07 -2.75 -31.97
C LEU A 176 18.04 -1.68 -32.38
N SER A 177 16.93 -2.12 -32.96
CA SER A 177 15.77 -1.30 -33.30
C SER A 177 14.50 -2.14 -33.14
N LEU A 178 13.84 -2.06 -31.98
CA LEU A 178 12.67 -2.87 -31.65
C LEU A 178 11.46 -2.58 -32.54
N PHE A 179 11.38 -1.39 -33.13
CA PHE A 179 10.27 -0.92 -33.97
C PHE A 179 10.65 -1.01 -35.46
N THR A 180 10.90 0.11 -36.13
CA THR A 180 11.45 0.12 -37.50
C THR A 180 12.97 0.26 -37.48
N PRO A 181 13.69 -0.07 -38.58
CA PRO A 181 15.14 0.15 -38.68
C PRO A 181 15.57 1.60 -38.41
N GLU A 182 14.70 2.56 -38.67
CA GLU A 182 14.90 3.99 -38.48
C GLU A 182 14.67 4.43 -37.02
N GLN A 183 14.31 3.52 -36.12
CA GLN A 183 14.10 3.76 -34.69
C GLN A 183 15.14 3.00 -33.82
N PRO A 184 16.44 3.37 -33.89
CA PRO A 184 17.47 2.73 -33.06
C PRO A 184 17.24 2.99 -31.57
N ASP A 185 17.28 1.90 -30.79
CA ASP A 185 17.06 1.93 -29.35
C ASP A 185 18.21 2.60 -28.59
N LEU A 186 17.84 3.53 -27.70
CA LEU A 186 18.76 4.18 -26.77
C LEU A 186 19.26 3.17 -25.73
N ASN A 187 20.55 3.27 -25.40
CA ASN A 187 21.18 2.48 -24.36
C ASN A 187 21.05 3.16 -22.99
N TRP A 188 19.96 2.88 -22.28
CA TRP A 188 19.70 3.44 -20.96
C TRP A 188 20.68 3.02 -19.86
N GLU A 189 21.49 1.98 -20.09
CA GLU A 189 22.58 1.63 -19.17
C GLU A 189 23.61 2.76 -19.06
N ASN A 190 23.78 3.53 -20.15
CA ASN A 190 24.69 4.66 -20.21
C ASN A 190 24.12 5.86 -19.42
N PRO A 191 24.81 6.32 -18.34
CA PRO A 191 24.34 7.46 -17.55
C PRO A 191 24.30 8.78 -18.32
N GLU A 192 25.10 8.95 -19.38
CA GLU A 192 25.06 10.15 -20.23
C GLU A 192 23.78 10.22 -21.05
N VAL A 193 23.29 9.08 -21.58
CA VAL A 193 21.98 8.99 -22.25
C VAL A 193 20.87 9.42 -21.30
N ARG A 194 20.85 8.86 -20.07
CA ARG A 194 19.84 9.23 -19.07
C ARG A 194 19.93 10.71 -18.71
N ALA A 195 21.13 11.28 -18.59
CA ALA A 195 21.32 12.70 -18.34
C ALA A 195 20.81 13.58 -19.50
N ALA A 196 21.05 13.18 -20.75
CA ALA A 196 20.53 13.87 -21.94
C ALA A 196 19.00 13.81 -21.99
N VAL A 197 18.40 12.65 -21.74
CA VAL A 197 16.94 12.51 -21.63
C VAL A 197 16.38 13.41 -20.52
N HIS A 198 17.01 13.46 -19.34
CA HIS A 198 16.58 14.39 -18.29
C HIS A 198 16.59 15.86 -18.72
N ASN A 199 17.50 16.26 -19.62
CA ASN A 199 17.54 17.62 -20.16
C ASN A 199 16.38 17.87 -21.13
N VAL A 200 16.03 16.89 -21.97
CA VAL A 200 14.83 16.97 -22.83
C VAL A 200 13.57 17.20 -22.00
N LEU A 201 13.40 16.46 -20.89
CA LEU A 201 12.25 16.69 -20.00
C LEU A 201 12.25 18.11 -19.42
N ARG A 202 13.41 18.61 -18.97
CA ARG A 202 13.51 19.98 -18.42
C ARG A 202 13.21 21.04 -19.47
N PHE A 203 13.69 20.88 -20.70
CA PHE A 203 13.43 21.80 -21.80
C PHE A 203 11.92 22.05 -21.97
N TRP A 204 11.11 20.99 -22.02
CA TRP A 204 9.66 21.12 -22.18
C TRP A 204 8.93 21.60 -20.92
N LEU A 205 9.35 21.13 -19.74
CA LEU A 205 8.75 21.56 -18.47
C LEU A 205 9.03 23.03 -18.16
N ASP A 206 10.25 23.51 -18.42
CA ASP A 206 10.65 24.92 -18.24
C ASP A 206 9.89 25.86 -19.20
N ARG A 207 9.43 25.32 -20.35
CA ARG A 207 8.58 26.02 -21.33
C ARG A 207 7.10 26.07 -20.94
N GLY A 208 6.67 25.27 -19.97
CA GLY A 208 5.29 25.26 -19.46
C GLY A 208 4.47 24.00 -19.76
N ALA A 209 5.08 22.95 -20.31
CA ALA A 209 4.45 21.63 -20.32
C ALA A 209 4.14 21.20 -18.88
N SER A 210 3.01 20.53 -18.67
CA SER A 210 2.54 20.11 -17.35
C SER A 210 2.80 18.63 -17.08
N GLY A 211 3.54 17.94 -17.94
CA GLY A 211 3.79 16.51 -17.78
C GLY A 211 3.95 15.76 -19.10
N PHE A 212 4.01 14.44 -19.00
CA PHE A 212 4.35 13.57 -20.12
C PHE A 212 3.51 12.29 -20.19
N ARG A 213 3.06 11.94 -21.39
CA ARG A 213 2.76 10.54 -21.73
C ARG A 213 4.07 9.92 -22.19
N MET A 214 4.48 8.80 -21.59
CA MET A 214 5.78 8.20 -21.85
C MET A 214 5.62 6.97 -22.74
N ASP A 215 6.06 7.10 -23.99
CA ASP A 215 5.97 6.06 -25.01
C ASP A 215 6.80 4.84 -24.64
N VAL A 216 6.17 3.67 -24.69
CA VAL A 216 6.74 2.34 -24.41
C VAL A 216 7.80 2.35 -23.30
N ILE A 217 7.53 3.08 -22.22
CA ILE A 217 8.53 3.42 -21.21
C ILE A 217 9.04 2.18 -20.48
N ASN A 218 8.26 1.09 -20.50
CA ASN A 218 8.69 -0.17 -19.95
C ASN A 218 9.75 -0.92 -20.77
N LEU A 219 10.04 -0.48 -21.99
CA LEU A 219 11.01 -1.13 -22.88
C LEU A 219 12.43 -0.57 -22.71
N ILE A 220 12.62 0.48 -21.91
CA ILE A 220 13.91 1.19 -21.79
C ILE A 220 15.02 0.34 -21.14
N SER A 221 14.67 -0.66 -20.35
CA SER A 221 15.64 -1.55 -19.70
C SER A 221 15.74 -2.88 -20.45
N LYS A 222 16.91 -3.20 -21.01
CA LYS A 222 17.16 -4.46 -21.73
C LYS A 222 17.96 -5.43 -20.87
N VAL A 223 17.69 -6.73 -21.00
CA VAL A 223 18.53 -7.79 -20.43
C VAL A 223 19.88 -7.82 -21.16
N GLN A 224 20.96 -7.56 -20.42
CA GLN A 224 22.29 -7.28 -21.00
C GLN A 224 22.98 -8.49 -21.65
N SER A 225 22.52 -9.72 -21.39
CA SER A 225 23.02 -10.91 -22.08
C SER A 225 22.43 -11.07 -23.49
N PHE A 226 21.40 -10.30 -23.86
CA PHE A 226 20.70 -10.36 -25.15
C PHE A 226 20.40 -11.79 -25.64
N PRO A 227 19.75 -12.63 -24.80
CA PRO A 227 19.50 -14.03 -25.14
C PRO A 227 18.52 -14.17 -26.31
N ASP A 228 18.55 -15.32 -26.97
CA ASP A 228 17.51 -15.68 -27.93
C ASP A 228 16.13 -15.83 -27.24
N ALA A 229 15.10 -15.34 -27.92
CA ALA A 229 13.69 -15.55 -27.60
C ALA A 229 13.30 -17.02 -27.78
N GLU A 230 12.38 -17.45 -26.93
CA GLU A 230 11.77 -18.78 -27.00
C GLU A 230 11.08 -18.95 -28.36
N VAL A 231 11.27 -20.11 -28.98
CA VAL A 231 10.64 -20.44 -30.26
C VAL A 231 9.22 -20.93 -30.00
N HIS A 232 8.25 -20.05 -30.24
CA HIS A 232 6.82 -20.37 -30.11
C HIS A 232 6.20 -20.79 -31.45
N ASP A 233 6.63 -20.18 -32.55
CA ASP A 233 6.26 -20.56 -33.91
C ASP A 233 7.50 -21.07 -34.68
N PRO A 234 7.65 -22.40 -34.87
CA PRO A 234 8.78 -22.95 -35.61
C PRO A 234 8.87 -22.50 -37.08
N GLN A 235 7.79 -21.96 -37.65
CA GLN A 235 7.78 -21.44 -39.02
C GLN A 235 8.24 -19.98 -39.09
N ALA A 236 8.22 -19.25 -37.98
CA ALA A 236 8.69 -17.88 -37.90
C ALA A 236 10.21 -17.85 -37.64
N LYS A 237 10.97 -17.19 -38.53
CA LYS A 237 12.42 -17.01 -38.37
C LYS A 237 12.77 -16.19 -37.12
N PHE A 238 11.98 -15.17 -36.83
CA PHE A 238 12.15 -14.29 -35.68
C PHE A 238 11.00 -14.47 -34.71
N GLN A 239 11.28 -14.31 -33.41
CA GLN A 239 10.36 -14.57 -32.31
C GLN A 239 10.22 -13.32 -31.44
N SER A 240 9.11 -13.19 -30.73
CA SER A 240 8.90 -12.05 -29.84
C SER A 240 9.90 -12.06 -28.67
N GLY A 241 10.75 -11.03 -28.60
CA GLY A 241 11.75 -10.87 -27.54
C GLY A 241 11.26 -10.18 -26.27
N HIS A 242 9.94 -9.90 -26.15
CA HIS A 242 9.39 -9.00 -25.13
C HIS A 242 9.79 -9.35 -23.69
N LYS A 243 9.94 -10.65 -23.36
CA LYS A 243 10.40 -11.12 -22.04
C LYS A 243 11.76 -10.54 -21.61
N TYR A 244 12.57 -10.04 -22.54
CA TYR A 244 13.92 -9.55 -22.27
C TYR A 244 14.08 -8.03 -22.37
N PHE A 245 13.02 -7.32 -22.75
CA PHE A 245 13.06 -5.86 -22.84
C PHE A 245 11.85 -5.18 -22.20
N ALA A 246 10.68 -5.83 -22.15
CA ALA A 246 9.52 -5.31 -21.43
C ALA A 246 9.70 -5.54 -19.92
N ASN A 247 9.59 -4.47 -19.14
CA ASN A 247 9.84 -4.47 -17.69
C ASN A 247 11.22 -5.04 -17.33
N GLY A 248 12.25 -4.63 -18.08
CA GLY A 248 13.61 -5.09 -17.85
C GLY A 248 14.14 -4.80 -16.44
N PRO A 249 15.29 -5.42 -16.08
CA PRO A 249 15.74 -5.55 -14.69
C PRO A 249 16.00 -4.22 -13.96
N ARG A 250 16.23 -3.13 -14.70
CA ARG A 250 16.52 -1.80 -14.16
C ARG A 250 15.43 -0.76 -14.44
N LEU A 251 14.26 -1.16 -14.96
CA LEU A 251 13.17 -0.24 -15.30
C LEU A 251 12.84 0.71 -14.13
N HIS A 252 12.54 0.15 -12.96
CA HIS A 252 12.18 0.95 -11.79
C HIS A 252 13.31 1.86 -11.30
N GLU A 253 14.57 1.44 -11.46
CA GLU A 253 15.72 2.29 -11.13
C GLU A 253 15.71 3.54 -12.02
N PHE A 254 15.49 3.36 -13.32
CA PHE A 254 15.43 4.46 -14.27
C PHE A 254 14.20 5.36 -14.04
N LEU A 255 13.03 4.78 -13.77
CA LEU A 255 11.82 5.56 -13.45
C LEU A 255 11.97 6.37 -12.16
N HIS A 256 12.52 5.77 -11.09
CA HIS A 256 12.85 6.51 -9.87
C HIS A 256 13.87 7.62 -10.12
N GLU A 257 14.87 7.36 -10.98
CA GLU A 257 15.89 8.36 -11.33
C GLU A 257 15.26 9.57 -12.03
N ILE A 258 14.42 9.34 -13.05
CA ILE A 258 13.67 10.38 -13.77
C ILE A 258 12.79 11.16 -12.79
N ASN A 259 12.06 10.47 -11.92
CA ASN A 259 11.18 11.10 -10.94
C ASN A 259 11.98 12.00 -9.98
N LYS A 260 13.01 11.46 -9.34
CA LYS A 260 13.82 12.16 -8.33
C LYS A 260 14.60 13.35 -8.90
N LYS A 261 15.11 13.23 -10.13
CA LYS A 261 15.95 14.25 -10.76
C LYS A 261 15.17 15.30 -11.55
N VAL A 262 13.97 14.97 -12.03
CA VAL A 262 13.16 15.87 -12.88
C VAL A 262 11.73 15.98 -12.39
N LEU A 263 10.90 14.92 -12.52
CA LEU A 263 9.43 15.05 -12.38
C LEU A 263 9.00 15.61 -11.02
N SER A 264 9.60 15.15 -9.92
CA SER A 264 9.31 15.62 -8.55
C SER A 264 9.65 17.10 -8.29
N ARG A 265 10.31 17.78 -9.23
CA ARG A 265 10.64 19.21 -9.16
C ARG A 265 9.57 20.11 -9.78
N TYR A 266 8.58 19.51 -10.45
CA TYR A 266 7.50 20.21 -11.13
C TYR A 266 6.15 19.60 -10.71
N ASP A 267 5.06 20.34 -10.90
CA ASP A 267 3.69 19.81 -10.68
C ASP A 267 3.23 19.07 -11.94
N THR A 268 3.64 17.80 -12.07
CA THR A 268 3.49 17.01 -13.31
C THR A 268 2.34 16.00 -13.26
N ILE A 269 1.72 15.77 -14.42
CA ILE A 269 0.98 14.54 -14.74
C ILE A 269 1.87 13.58 -15.54
N THR A 270 1.91 12.30 -15.19
CA THR A 270 2.62 11.27 -15.97
C THR A 270 1.79 10.03 -16.20
N VAL A 271 1.78 9.55 -17.45
CA VAL A 271 1.19 8.27 -17.81
C VAL A 271 2.20 7.45 -18.60
N GLY A 272 2.52 6.25 -18.12
CA GLY A 272 3.39 5.31 -18.84
C GLY A 272 2.58 4.47 -19.81
N GLU A 273 3.02 4.40 -21.06
CA GLU A 273 2.58 3.33 -21.95
C GLU A 273 3.43 2.08 -21.69
N MET A 274 2.77 0.98 -21.33
CA MET A 274 3.44 -0.26 -20.97
C MET A 274 2.78 -1.45 -21.67
N PRO A 275 3.14 -1.76 -22.94
CA PRO A 275 2.68 -2.99 -23.59
C PRO A 275 3.26 -4.24 -22.91
N TYR A 276 2.66 -5.40 -23.18
CA TYR A 276 3.09 -6.74 -22.71
C TYR A 276 3.03 -6.99 -21.19
N VAL A 277 2.59 -6.04 -20.37
CA VAL A 277 2.41 -6.25 -18.92
C VAL A 277 0.95 -6.45 -18.55
N THR A 278 0.69 -7.55 -17.84
CA THR A 278 -0.62 -7.87 -17.26
C THR A 278 -0.53 -8.24 -15.77
N ASP A 279 0.71 -8.35 -15.26
CA ASP A 279 1.01 -8.63 -13.87
C ASP A 279 0.65 -7.42 -12.99
N GLU A 280 -0.23 -7.65 -12.02
CA GLU A 280 -0.75 -6.59 -11.15
C GLU A 280 0.34 -6.00 -10.26
N ASP A 281 1.26 -6.83 -9.75
CA ASP A 281 2.31 -6.41 -8.84
C ASP A 281 3.30 -5.50 -9.56
N GLU A 282 3.72 -5.88 -10.75
CA GLU A 282 4.64 -5.11 -11.59
C GLU A 282 4.04 -3.77 -12.02
N ILE A 283 2.76 -3.76 -12.41
CA ILE A 283 2.04 -2.51 -12.71
C ILE A 283 1.98 -1.60 -11.47
N LEU A 284 1.66 -2.15 -10.30
CA LEU A 284 1.60 -1.38 -9.05
C LEU A 284 2.99 -0.92 -8.57
N ARG A 285 4.08 -1.58 -8.98
CA ARG A 285 5.43 -1.06 -8.72
C ARG A 285 5.71 0.24 -9.47
N VAL A 286 5.04 0.49 -10.59
CA VAL A 286 5.15 1.73 -11.36
C VAL A 286 4.18 2.82 -10.87
N VAL A 287 2.92 2.46 -10.58
CA VAL A 287 1.86 3.45 -10.27
C VAL A 287 1.45 3.54 -8.81
N GLY A 288 2.04 2.70 -7.95
CA GLY A 288 1.74 2.68 -6.52
C GLY A 288 2.09 4.03 -5.88
N GLN A 289 1.18 4.56 -5.08
CA GLN A 289 1.26 5.92 -4.54
C GLN A 289 2.57 6.21 -3.77
N GLU A 290 3.16 5.19 -3.14
CA GLU A 290 4.40 5.32 -2.36
C GLU A 290 5.68 5.08 -3.17
N ARG A 291 5.55 4.62 -4.43
CA ARG A 291 6.70 4.26 -5.28
C ARG A 291 7.43 5.50 -5.77
N ASN A 292 6.75 6.62 -6.01
CA ASN A 292 7.36 7.81 -6.62
C ASN A 292 8.04 7.48 -7.97
N GLU A 293 7.33 6.76 -8.84
CA GLU A 293 7.71 6.53 -10.24
C GLU A 293 6.78 7.36 -11.14
N LEU A 294 5.68 6.79 -11.63
CA LEU A 294 4.69 7.46 -12.49
C LEU A 294 3.32 7.60 -11.81
N ASN A 295 2.45 8.49 -12.29
CA ASN A 295 1.12 8.67 -11.71
C ASN A 295 0.13 7.57 -12.13
N MET A 296 0.20 7.11 -13.37
CA MET A 296 -0.67 6.07 -13.93
C MET A 296 0.01 5.37 -15.12
N ILE A 297 -0.61 4.30 -15.63
CA ILE A 297 -0.21 3.64 -16.87
C ILE A 297 -1.42 3.36 -17.75
N PHE A 298 -1.21 3.24 -19.06
CA PHE A 298 -2.21 2.67 -19.96
C PHE A 298 -2.23 1.15 -19.83
N ILE A 299 -3.39 0.61 -19.48
CA ILE A 299 -3.63 -0.83 -19.38
C ILE A 299 -4.13 -1.35 -20.73
N PHE A 300 -3.37 -2.25 -21.34
CA PHE A 300 -3.64 -2.73 -22.70
C PHE A 300 -4.64 -3.89 -22.77
N GLU A 301 -4.95 -4.56 -21.66
CA GLU A 301 -5.85 -5.74 -21.64
C GLU A 301 -7.20 -5.50 -22.34
N LEU A 302 -7.75 -4.28 -22.27
CA LEU A 302 -9.02 -3.93 -22.91
C LEU A 302 -8.89 -3.74 -24.44
N VAL A 303 -7.85 -3.06 -24.92
CA VAL A 303 -7.64 -2.86 -26.36
C VAL A 303 -7.15 -4.14 -27.05
N ASP A 304 -6.48 -5.02 -26.30
CA ASP A 304 -6.04 -6.34 -26.76
C ASP A 304 -7.12 -7.43 -26.61
N ILE A 305 -8.36 -7.08 -26.23
CA ILE A 305 -9.41 -8.04 -25.90
C ILE A 305 -9.71 -9.07 -27.00
N SER A 306 -9.52 -8.66 -28.27
CA SER A 306 -9.71 -9.48 -29.47
C SER A 306 -8.41 -9.99 -30.09
N ASN A 307 -7.28 -9.92 -29.40
CA ASN A 307 -6.03 -10.56 -29.83
C ASN A 307 -6.07 -12.04 -29.47
N VAL A 308 -5.43 -12.87 -30.29
CA VAL A 308 -5.14 -14.25 -29.89
C VAL A 308 -4.10 -14.22 -28.76
N PRO A 309 -4.36 -14.85 -27.60
CA PRO A 309 -3.42 -14.81 -26.47
C PRO A 309 -2.01 -15.30 -26.86
N GLY A 310 -0.98 -14.55 -26.47
CA GLY A 310 0.42 -14.86 -26.79
C GLY A 310 0.81 -14.66 -28.26
N SER A 311 -0.10 -14.18 -29.10
CA SER A 311 0.16 -13.86 -30.50
C SER A 311 0.39 -12.36 -30.71
N PRO A 312 0.90 -11.97 -31.88
CA PRO A 312 0.99 -10.58 -32.27
C PRO A 312 -0.36 -9.85 -32.32
N ARG A 313 -0.29 -8.51 -32.31
CA ARG A 313 -1.44 -7.61 -32.22
C ARG A 313 -2.45 -7.78 -33.36
N LEU A 314 -1.98 -7.93 -34.60
CA LEU A 314 -2.83 -8.05 -35.79
C LEU A 314 -3.39 -9.47 -35.95
N THR A 315 -4.21 -9.87 -34.98
CA THR A 315 -4.95 -11.13 -34.93
C THR A 315 -6.39 -10.89 -34.50
N LEU A 316 -7.28 -11.85 -34.78
CA LEU A 316 -8.69 -11.80 -34.40
C LEU A 316 -9.06 -13.01 -33.54
N TYR A 317 -9.59 -12.72 -32.35
CA TYR A 317 -10.10 -13.70 -31.41
C TYR A 317 -11.50 -13.28 -30.94
N PRO A 318 -12.49 -14.19 -30.98
CA PRO A 318 -13.83 -13.88 -30.49
C PRO A 318 -13.82 -13.68 -28.98
N TRP A 319 -14.65 -12.76 -28.50
CA TRP A 319 -14.79 -12.46 -27.08
C TRP A 319 -16.26 -12.15 -26.74
N LYS A 320 -16.61 -12.24 -25.46
CA LYS A 320 -17.95 -11.95 -24.93
C LYS A 320 -17.92 -10.69 -24.08
N PRO A 321 -19.03 -9.92 -23.95
CA PRO A 321 -19.03 -8.71 -23.15
C PRO A 321 -18.67 -8.91 -21.66
N SER A 322 -18.90 -10.10 -21.11
CA SER A 322 -18.39 -10.48 -19.78
C SER A 322 -16.86 -10.34 -19.64
N LYS A 323 -16.08 -10.56 -20.71
CA LYS A 323 -14.62 -10.32 -20.69
C LYS A 323 -14.29 -8.84 -20.50
N LEU A 324 -14.99 -7.94 -21.19
CA LEU A 324 -14.84 -6.49 -21.01
C LEU A 324 -15.20 -6.09 -19.58
N ARG A 325 -16.36 -6.54 -19.08
CA ARG A 325 -16.80 -6.32 -17.70
C ARG A 325 -15.74 -6.77 -16.71
N ASN A 326 -15.18 -7.96 -16.89
CA ASN A 326 -14.20 -8.54 -15.96
C ASN A 326 -12.88 -7.74 -15.97
N ILE A 327 -12.38 -7.35 -17.15
CA ILE A 327 -11.16 -6.52 -17.27
C ILE A 327 -11.37 -5.16 -16.58
N VAL A 328 -12.47 -4.47 -16.89
CA VAL A 328 -12.76 -3.16 -16.29
C VAL A 328 -12.93 -3.29 -14.77
N SER A 329 -13.69 -4.29 -14.31
CA SER A 329 -13.94 -4.51 -12.88
C SER A 329 -12.67 -4.89 -12.12
N LYS A 330 -11.78 -5.71 -12.71
CA LYS A 330 -10.46 -6.04 -12.17
C LYS A 330 -9.69 -4.76 -11.87
N TRP A 331 -9.49 -3.91 -12.87
CA TRP A 331 -8.65 -2.72 -12.73
C TRP A 331 -9.28 -1.63 -11.85
N GLN A 332 -10.61 -1.51 -11.84
CA GLN A 332 -11.31 -0.63 -10.88
C GLN A 332 -11.06 -1.04 -9.43
N ASN A 333 -11.01 -2.34 -9.14
CA ASN A 333 -10.73 -2.85 -7.79
C ASN A 333 -9.23 -2.84 -7.46
N VAL A 334 -8.37 -3.39 -8.34
CA VAL A 334 -6.92 -3.50 -8.11
C VAL A 334 -6.28 -2.15 -7.79
N MET A 335 -6.50 -1.13 -8.62
CA MET A 335 -5.90 0.19 -8.37
C MET A 335 -6.39 0.81 -7.08
N ARG A 336 -7.70 0.69 -6.79
CA ARG A 336 -8.28 1.25 -5.56
C ARG A 336 -7.75 0.53 -4.32
N ASP A 337 -7.83 -0.79 -4.31
CA ASP A 337 -7.57 -1.62 -3.13
C ASP A 337 -6.08 -1.74 -2.82
N ARG A 338 -5.21 -1.52 -3.82
CA ARG A 338 -3.76 -1.65 -3.69
C ARG A 338 -2.99 -0.34 -3.85
N GLY A 339 -3.68 0.80 -3.82
CA GLY A 339 -3.06 2.13 -3.77
C GLY A 339 -2.41 2.61 -5.07
N GLY A 340 -2.91 2.17 -6.23
CA GLY A 340 -2.57 2.68 -7.56
C GLY A 340 -3.59 3.70 -8.09
N TRP A 341 -3.40 4.15 -9.34
CA TRP A 341 -4.36 5.01 -10.04
C TRP A 341 -4.55 4.57 -11.50
N ASN A 342 -5.82 4.50 -11.94
CA ASN A 342 -6.18 4.09 -13.30
C ASN A 342 -6.11 5.26 -14.28
N SER A 343 -5.69 4.98 -15.51
CA SER A 343 -6.15 5.70 -16.70
C SER A 343 -7.38 4.99 -17.27
N VAL A 344 -8.46 5.71 -17.53
CA VAL A 344 -9.64 5.19 -18.23
C VAL A 344 -9.57 5.68 -19.67
N PHE A 345 -9.46 4.76 -20.63
CA PHE A 345 -9.43 5.08 -22.06
C PHE A 345 -10.02 3.92 -22.87
N LEU A 346 -10.57 4.24 -24.05
CA LEU A 346 -11.12 3.27 -25.00
C LEU A 346 -10.47 3.38 -26.37
N GLU A 347 -10.03 4.58 -26.74
CA GLU A 347 -9.35 4.88 -27.99
C GLU A 347 -8.01 5.58 -27.73
N ASN A 348 -7.11 5.43 -28.68
CA ASN A 348 -5.94 6.26 -28.87
C ASN A 348 -5.50 6.14 -30.33
N HIS A 349 -4.46 6.87 -30.71
CA HIS A 349 -3.91 6.85 -32.08
C HIS A 349 -3.33 5.50 -32.57
N ASP A 350 -3.19 4.50 -31.71
CA ASP A 350 -2.69 3.17 -32.05
C ASP A 350 -3.80 2.11 -32.05
N ASN A 351 -5.04 2.44 -31.71
CA ASN A 351 -6.12 1.47 -31.59
C ASN A 351 -7.28 1.78 -32.55
N PRO A 352 -8.05 0.77 -32.98
CA PRO A 352 -9.25 0.99 -33.77
C PRO A 352 -10.28 1.84 -33.00
N ARG A 353 -11.28 2.36 -33.71
CA ARG A 353 -12.38 3.10 -33.10
C ARG A 353 -13.19 2.20 -32.17
N SER A 354 -13.45 2.69 -30.96
CA SER A 354 -14.10 1.93 -29.89
C SER A 354 -15.50 1.47 -30.27
N VAL A 355 -16.26 2.29 -31.01
CA VAL A 355 -17.61 1.93 -31.48
C VAL A 355 -17.59 0.75 -32.44
N SER A 356 -16.55 0.64 -33.28
CA SER A 356 -16.36 -0.47 -34.24
C SER A 356 -15.76 -1.72 -33.59
N HIS A 357 -15.00 -1.54 -32.51
CA HIS A 357 -14.26 -2.61 -31.84
C HIS A 357 -15.03 -3.26 -30.70
N LEU A 358 -15.75 -2.46 -29.89
CA LEU A 358 -16.43 -2.89 -28.67
C LEU A 358 -17.96 -2.92 -28.81
N THR A 359 -18.52 -2.32 -29.86
CA THR A 359 -19.97 -2.29 -30.10
C THR A 359 -20.31 -2.58 -31.57
N ASP A 360 -21.49 -2.15 -32.03
CA ASP A 360 -21.95 -2.23 -33.42
C ASP A 360 -21.96 -0.82 -34.05
N ASP A 361 -21.11 -0.63 -35.06
CA ASP A 361 -20.94 0.63 -35.79
C ASP A 361 -21.81 0.78 -37.05
N SER A 362 -22.80 -0.11 -37.22
CA SER A 362 -23.84 0.05 -38.23
C SER A 362 -24.66 1.32 -38.00
N ASP A 363 -25.19 1.90 -39.08
CA ASP A 363 -25.83 3.22 -39.02
C ASP A 363 -27.01 3.30 -38.03
N GLY A 364 -27.70 2.19 -37.75
CA GLY A 364 -28.80 2.12 -36.77
C GLY A 364 -28.36 2.03 -35.31
N ASN A 365 -27.15 1.52 -35.02
CA ASN A 365 -26.70 1.22 -33.65
C ASN A 365 -25.50 2.08 -33.20
N ARG A 366 -24.75 2.66 -34.14
CA ARG A 366 -23.50 3.39 -33.88
C ARG A 366 -23.63 4.46 -32.80
N GLU A 367 -24.65 5.31 -32.88
CA GLU A 367 -24.85 6.35 -31.87
C GLU A 367 -25.17 5.79 -30.49
N LEU A 368 -25.95 4.70 -30.44
CA LEU A 368 -26.33 4.04 -29.18
C LEU A 368 -25.09 3.43 -28.53
N GLY A 369 -24.28 2.71 -29.31
CA GLY A 369 -23.00 2.14 -28.88
C GLY A 369 -22.03 3.21 -28.39
N ALA A 370 -21.86 4.31 -29.14
CA ALA A 370 -20.97 5.41 -28.72
C ALA A 370 -21.45 6.08 -27.42
N LYS A 371 -22.76 6.33 -27.26
CA LYS A 371 -23.33 6.89 -26.02
C LYS A 371 -23.24 5.88 -24.85
N LEU A 372 -23.36 4.58 -25.11
CA LEU A 372 -23.16 3.51 -24.11
C LEU A 372 -21.71 3.52 -23.59
N LEU A 373 -20.74 3.57 -24.50
CA LEU A 373 -19.30 3.64 -24.17
C LEU A 373 -18.97 4.94 -23.43
N SER A 374 -19.52 6.08 -23.85
CA SER A 374 -19.39 7.37 -23.15
C SER A 374 -19.94 7.28 -21.72
N LEU A 375 -21.12 6.69 -21.54
CA LEU A 375 -21.70 6.51 -20.21
C LEU A 375 -20.80 5.64 -19.33
N MET A 376 -20.26 4.54 -19.87
CA MET A 376 -19.31 3.70 -19.15
C MET A 376 -18.04 4.49 -18.76
N ALA A 377 -17.36 5.11 -19.72
CA ALA A 377 -16.09 5.78 -19.47
C ALA A 377 -16.22 6.94 -18.47
N THR A 378 -17.31 7.72 -18.57
CA THR A 378 -17.54 8.90 -17.71
C THR A 378 -17.92 8.55 -16.27
N THR A 379 -18.36 7.32 -15.98
CA THR A 379 -18.75 6.88 -14.63
C THR A 379 -17.77 5.89 -13.98
N LEU A 380 -16.61 5.60 -14.59
CA LEU A 380 -15.52 4.78 -14.03
C LEU A 380 -14.45 5.61 -13.30
N SER A 381 -13.77 5.00 -12.31
CA SER A 381 -12.71 5.62 -11.49
C SER A 381 -11.40 5.72 -12.26
N GLY A 382 -10.68 6.85 -12.13
CA GLY A 382 -9.40 7.10 -12.80
C GLY A 382 -9.37 8.40 -13.61
N THR A 383 -8.22 8.72 -14.19
CA THR A 383 -8.08 9.85 -15.12
C THR A 383 -8.63 9.46 -16.48
N LEU A 384 -9.60 10.20 -17.00
CA LEU A 384 -10.28 9.87 -18.26
C LEU A 384 -9.52 10.44 -19.44
N TYR A 385 -9.26 9.61 -20.45
CA TYR A 385 -8.68 9.99 -21.74
C TYR A 385 -9.74 9.82 -22.82
N VAL A 386 -9.95 10.87 -23.62
CA VAL A 386 -10.84 10.89 -24.79
C VAL A 386 -9.98 11.12 -26.01
N TYR A 387 -10.12 10.30 -27.04
CA TYR A 387 -9.35 10.45 -28.28
C TYR A 387 -10.13 11.24 -29.33
N GLN A 388 -9.42 11.97 -30.20
CA GLN A 388 -10.04 12.78 -31.24
C GLN A 388 -11.01 12.01 -32.14
N GLY A 389 -12.28 12.39 -32.14
CA GLY A 389 -13.34 11.76 -32.92
C GLY A 389 -14.14 10.69 -32.16
N GLU A 390 -13.68 10.25 -31.00
CA GLU A 390 -14.45 9.37 -30.09
C GLU A 390 -15.74 10.10 -29.65
N GLU A 391 -15.65 11.40 -29.41
CA GLU A 391 -16.78 12.25 -29.04
C GLU A 391 -17.78 12.46 -30.19
N LEU A 392 -17.41 12.08 -31.41
CA LEU A 392 -18.23 12.20 -32.61
C LEU A 392 -18.76 10.85 -33.11
N ALA A 393 -18.42 9.74 -32.46
CA ALA A 393 -18.66 8.38 -32.96
C ALA A 393 -18.04 8.11 -34.34
N MET A 394 -16.81 8.61 -34.57
CA MET A 394 -16.04 8.19 -35.74
C MET A 394 -15.83 6.67 -35.69
N ARG A 395 -16.04 5.99 -36.83
CA ARG A 395 -15.91 4.53 -36.95
C ARG A 395 -14.69 4.14 -37.78
N ASN A 396 -14.34 2.86 -37.73
CA ASN A 396 -13.33 2.28 -38.60
C ASN A 396 -13.64 2.55 -40.07
N VAL A 397 -12.59 2.57 -40.90
CA VAL A 397 -12.75 2.69 -42.35
C VAL A 397 -13.38 1.40 -42.90
N PRO A 398 -14.14 1.46 -44.00
CA PRO A 398 -14.88 0.30 -44.49
C PRO A 398 -13.94 -0.75 -45.11
N LEU A 399 -14.39 -2.02 -45.13
CA LEU A 399 -13.64 -3.13 -45.73
C LEU A 399 -13.39 -2.94 -47.24
N SER A 400 -14.17 -2.07 -47.89
CA SER A 400 -14.02 -1.72 -49.31
C SER A 400 -12.82 -0.81 -49.61
N TRP A 401 -12.18 -0.21 -48.59
CA TRP A 401 -10.95 0.55 -48.81
C TRP A 401 -9.83 -0.35 -49.32
N ASP A 402 -9.09 0.17 -50.30
CA ASP A 402 -7.93 -0.52 -50.82
C ASP A 402 -6.83 -0.58 -49.75
N PRO A 403 -6.11 -1.71 -49.58
CA PRO A 403 -4.96 -1.80 -48.68
C PRO A 403 -3.90 -0.71 -48.87
N GLN A 404 -3.80 -0.08 -50.04
CA GLN A 404 -2.90 1.04 -50.31
C GLN A 404 -3.35 2.39 -49.69
N GLU A 405 -4.60 2.50 -49.27
CA GLU A 405 -5.13 3.69 -48.58
C GLU A 405 -4.63 3.76 -47.13
N TYR A 406 -4.34 2.61 -46.51
CA TYR A 406 -3.70 2.53 -45.21
C TYR A 406 -2.26 3.06 -45.33
N LYS A 407 -1.84 3.95 -44.44
CA LYS A 407 -0.51 4.58 -44.49
C LYS A 407 0.42 4.06 -43.42
N ASP A 408 -0.13 3.50 -42.36
CA ASP A 408 0.64 3.02 -41.23
C ASP A 408 1.63 1.89 -41.58
N VAL A 409 2.83 1.98 -41.03
CA VAL A 409 3.92 1.04 -41.28
C VAL A 409 3.59 -0.38 -40.80
N GLU A 410 2.94 -0.54 -39.65
CA GLU A 410 2.53 -1.85 -39.11
C GLU A 410 1.54 -2.54 -40.06
N THR A 411 0.50 -1.80 -40.46
CA THR A 411 -0.52 -2.27 -41.41
C THR A 411 0.08 -2.66 -42.76
N GLN A 412 0.99 -1.85 -43.30
CA GLN A 412 1.67 -2.13 -44.56
C GLN A 412 2.60 -3.36 -44.45
N ASN A 413 3.34 -3.49 -43.35
CA ASN A 413 4.20 -4.65 -43.11
C ASN A 413 3.39 -5.94 -42.96
N TYR A 414 2.26 -5.89 -42.26
CA TYR A 414 1.33 -7.01 -42.16
C TYR A 414 0.77 -7.42 -43.52
N TRP A 415 0.31 -6.47 -44.32
CA TRP A 415 -0.21 -6.77 -45.66
C TRP A 415 0.86 -7.40 -46.56
N LYS A 416 2.10 -6.86 -46.55
CA LYS A 416 3.24 -7.43 -47.27
C LYS A 416 3.55 -8.86 -46.81
N LYS A 417 3.58 -9.10 -45.50
CA LYS A 417 3.78 -10.44 -44.91
C LYS A 417 2.71 -11.41 -45.41
N MET A 418 1.44 -11.05 -45.35
CA MET A 418 0.34 -11.91 -45.75
C MET A 418 0.37 -12.23 -47.25
N ASN A 419 0.71 -11.27 -48.11
CA ASN A 419 0.91 -11.51 -49.55
C ASN A 419 2.09 -12.43 -49.84
N HIS A 420 3.16 -12.33 -49.05
CA HIS A 420 4.33 -13.19 -49.21
C HIS A 420 4.05 -14.63 -48.78
N LEU A 421 3.36 -14.82 -47.65
CA LEU A 421 3.03 -16.15 -47.11
C LEU A 421 1.93 -16.87 -47.91
N TYR A 422 0.98 -16.11 -48.47
CA TYR A 422 -0.19 -16.66 -49.16
C TYR A 422 -0.41 -16.02 -50.54
N PRO A 423 0.57 -16.12 -51.46
CA PRO A 423 0.49 -15.46 -52.75
C PRO A 423 -0.67 -16.03 -53.59
N GLY A 424 -1.63 -15.17 -53.93
CA GLY A 424 -2.79 -15.53 -54.75
C GLY A 424 -3.90 -16.30 -54.03
N ASP A 425 -3.80 -16.53 -52.72
CA ASP A 425 -4.87 -17.15 -51.93
C ASP A 425 -5.92 -16.09 -51.55
N GLU A 426 -7.00 -16.00 -52.34
CA GLU A 426 -8.07 -15.03 -52.13
C GLU A 426 -8.71 -15.12 -50.73
N LYS A 427 -8.77 -16.32 -50.14
CA LYS A 427 -9.38 -16.53 -48.83
C LYS A 427 -8.51 -15.94 -47.73
N MET A 428 -7.21 -16.23 -47.76
CA MET A 428 -6.26 -15.71 -46.76
C MET A 428 -6.05 -14.21 -46.91
N LEU A 429 -6.03 -13.69 -48.14
CA LEU A 429 -5.93 -12.25 -48.38
C LEU A 429 -7.20 -11.50 -47.97
N ARG A 430 -8.39 -12.10 -48.15
CA ARG A 430 -9.63 -11.55 -47.59
C ARG A 430 -9.61 -11.52 -46.07
N TYR A 431 -9.17 -12.61 -45.43
CA TYR A 431 -9.00 -12.66 -43.98
C TYR A 431 -8.02 -11.57 -43.49
N ALA A 432 -6.89 -11.38 -44.18
CA ALA A 432 -5.94 -10.32 -43.86
C ALA A 432 -6.59 -8.92 -43.94
N LYS A 433 -7.43 -8.66 -44.95
CA LYS A 433 -8.21 -7.40 -45.03
C LYS A 433 -9.19 -7.25 -43.87
N GLU A 434 -9.84 -8.32 -43.43
CA GLU A 434 -10.75 -8.33 -42.29
C GLU A 434 -10.00 -8.02 -40.96
N VAL A 435 -8.81 -8.60 -40.78
CA VAL A 435 -7.92 -8.27 -39.65
C VAL A 435 -7.54 -6.79 -39.67
N MET A 436 -7.07 -6.28 -40.82
CA MET A 436 -6.71 -4.87 -40.98
C MET A 436 -7.90 -3.96 -40.64
N GLN A 437 -9.07 -4.22 -41.21
CA GLN A 437 -10.29 -3.40 -41.00
C GLN A 437 -10.76 -3.36 -39.54
N LYS A 438 -10.40 -4.38 -38.75
CA LYS A 438 -10.77 -4.45 -37.34
C LYS A 438 -9.70 -3.91 -36.39
N LYS A 439 -8.43 -3.85 -36.81
CA LYS A 439 -7.29 -3.67 -35.88
C LYS A 439 -6.30 -2.56 -36.26
N ALA A 440 -6.29 -2.10 -37.51
CA ALA A 440 -5.29 -1.17 -38.00
C ALA A 440 -5.32 0.18 -37.24
N ARG A 441 -4.13 0.72 -36.97
CA ARG A 441 -3.95 2.02 -36.30
C ARG A 441 -4.53 3.17 -37.14
N ASP A 442 -4.52 3.02 -38.46
CA ASP A 442 -5.07 3.95 -39.45
C ASP A 442 -6.52 4.39 -39.15
N HIS A 443 -7.35 3.54 -38.55
CA HIS A 443 -8.73 3.88 -38.20
C HIS A 443 -8.84 5.07 -37.23
N ALA A 444 -7.87 5.21 -36.33
CA ALA A 444 -7.77 6.34 -35.42
C ALA A 444 -7.09 7.56 -36.08
N ARG A 445 -6.38 7.38 -37.20
CA ARG A 445 -5.53 8.41 -37.82
C ARG A 445 -6.16 9.10 -39.01
N THR A 446 -7.38 8.74 -39.43
CA THR A 446 -8.11 9.52 -40.44
C THR A 446 -8.36 10.95 -39.95
N PRO A 447 -8.38 11.96 -40.86
CA PRO A 447 -8.63 13.34 -40.46
C PRO A 447 -9.95 13.55 -39.72
N VAL A 448 -9.95 14.39 -38.69
CA VAL A 448 -11.14 14.69 -37.86
C VAL A 448 -12.22 15.37 -38.70
N GLN A 449 -13.46 14.92 -38.48
CA GLN A 449 -14.63 15.33 -39.25
C GLN A 449 -15.27 16.59 -38.63
N TRP A 450 -14.80 17.78 -39.00
CA TRP A 450 -15.29 19.04 -38.42
C TRP A 450 -16.62 19.51 -38.99
N THR A 451 -16.82 19.34 -40.30
CA THR A 451 -17.99 19.81 -41.04
C THR A 451 -18.35 18.83 -42.16
N ASP A 452 -19.46 19.09 -42.87
CA ASP A 452 -19.89 18.38 -44.07
C ASP A 452 -19.28 18.92 -45.38
N GLU A 453 -18.38 19.90 -45.29
CA GLU A 453 -17.65 20.47 -46.43
C GLU A 453 -16.59 19.50 -46.98
N VAL A 454 -16.01 19.78 -48.15
CA VAL A 454 -14.95 18.94 -48.74
C VAL A 454 -13.82 18.70 -47.71
N ASN A 455 -13.26 17.48 -47.69
CA ASN A 455 -12.30 17.03 -46.69
C ASN A 455 -12.81 17.16 -45.23
N ALA A 456 -14.12 17.13 -45.02
CA ALA A 456 -14.77 17.33 -43.72
C ALA A 456 -14.40 18.64 -43.00
N GLY A 457 -13.97 19.67 -43.74
CA GLY A 457 -13.42 20.90 -43.18
C GLY A 457 -12.13 20.70 -42.36
N PHE A 458 -11.41 19.59 -42.53
CA PHE A 458 -10.08 19.37 -41.96
C PHE A 458 -9.03 20.29 -42.60
N CYS A 459 -9.00 20.36 -43.93
CA CYS A 459 -8.17 21.28 -44.73
C CYS A 459 -9.05 22.02 -45.75
N SER A 460 -8.51 23.10 -46.32
CA SER A 460 -9.20 23.91 -47.34
C SER A 460 -9.53 23.10 -48.60
N GLU A 461 -10.58 23.51 -49.32
CA GLU A 461 -10.92 22.94 -50.62
C GLU A 461 -9.73 23.05 -51.60
N GLY A 462 -9.53 22.01 -52.42
CA GLY A 462 -8.40 21.92 -53.35
C GLY A 462 -7.09 21.41 -52.73
N VAL A 463 -6.99 21.34 -51.40
CA VAL A 463 -5.84 20.73 -50.71
C VAL A 463 -6.10 19.25 -50.47
N LYS A 464 -5.18 18.38 -50.89
CA LYS A 464 -5.29 16.94 -50.63
C LYS A 464 -4.85 16.64 -49.20
N PRO A 465 -5.69 16.04 -48.33
CA PRO A 465 -5.26 15.65 -47.00
C PRO A 465 -4.22 14.53 -47.09
N TRP A 466 -3.31 14.48 -46.12
CA TRP A 466 -2.23 13.48 -46.08
C TRP A 466 -2.77 12.04 -46.08
N MET A 467 -3.93 11.86 -45.44
CA MET A 467 -4.71 10.63 -45.43
C MET A 467 -6.16 10.94 -45.80
N ARG A 468 -6.83 10.00 -46.48
CA ARG A 468 -8.23 10.12 -46.87
C ARG A 468 -9.14 10.25 -45.65
N VAL A 469 -10.16 11.11 -45.74
CA VAL A 469 -11.21 11.25 -44.72
C VAL A 469 -12.24 10.13 -44.87
N ASN A 470 -12.83 9.66 -43.77
CA ASN A 470 -13.90 8.66 -43.84
C ASN A 470 -15.14 9.23 -44.55
N ASP A 471 -15.75 8.49 -45.46
CA ASP A 471 -16.76 8.99 -46.39
C ASP A 471 -18.08 9.43 -45.69
N ASP A 472 -18.28 9.04 -44.43
CA ASP A 472 -19.48 9.37 -43.64
C ASP A 472 -19.47 10.77 -43.00
N TYR A 473 -18.44 11.58 -43.25
CA TYR A 473 -18.32 12.94 -42.70
C TYR A 473 -19.47 13.88 -43.05
N LYS A 474 -20.22 13.59 -44.12
CA LYS A 474 -21.41 14.33 -44.52
C LYS A 474 -22.50 14.33 -43.45
N THR A 475 -22.60 13.24 -42.69
CA THR A 475 -23.58 13.10 -41.60
C THR A 475 -22.92 13.10 -40.23
N ILE A 476 -21.69 12.58 -40.13
CA ILE A 476 -20.94 12.51 -38.88
C ILE A 476 -19.89 13.60 -38.85
N ASN A 477 -20.20 14.74 -38.25
CA ASN A 477 -19.22 15.79 -38.03
C ASN A 477 -19.54 16.67 -36.82
N ALA A 478 -18.53 17.35 -36.30
CA ALA A 478 -18.64 18.17 -35.10
C ALA A 478 -19.67 19.29 -35.23
N LYS A 479 -19.73 19.99 -36.38
CA LYS A 479 -20.69 21.08 -36.63
C LYS A 479 -22.14 20.58 -36.57
N ALA A 480 -22.46 19.50 -37.28
CA ALA A 480 -23.79 18.92 -37.30
C ALA A 480 -24.23 18.46 -35.90
N GLN A 481 -23.35 17.77 -35.17
CA GLN A 481 -23.66 17.30 -33.82
C GLN A 481 -23.74 18.42 -32.78
N ALA A 482 -22.97 19.50 -32.93
CA ALA A 482 -23.04 20.67 -32.05
C ALA A 482 -24.36 21.45 -32.24
N LEU A 483 -24.82 21.57 -33.49
CA LEU A 483 -26.06 22.26 -33.87
C LEU A 483 -27.32 21.38 -33.73
N PHE A 484 -27.16 20.09 -33.41
CA PHE A 484 -28.28 19.18 -33.19
C PHE A 484 -29.21 19.71 -32.09
N SER A 485 -30.50 19.75 -32.35
CA SER A 485 -31.49 20.27 -31.41
C SER A 485 -32.75 19.40 -31.45
N ASP A 486 -32.87 18.53 -30.46
CA ASP A 486 -34.06 17.74 -30.19
C ASP A 486 -34.34 17.81 -28.67
N PRO A 487 -35.59 18.04 -28.23
CA PRO A 487 -35.91 18.16 -26.81
C PRO A 487 -35.76 16.85 -26.02
N ASP A 488 -35.82 15.70 -26.69
CA ASP A 488 -35.83 14.36 -26.10
C ASP A 488 -34.57 13.55 -26.42
N GLN A 489 -33.68 14.05 -27.30
CA GLN A 489 -32.44 13.38 -27.69
C GLN A 489 -31.23 14.31 -27.61
N LEU A 490 -30.04 13.70 -27.51
CA LEU A 490 -28.75 14.39 -27.62
C LEU A 490 -27.96 13.74 -28.75
N SER A 491 -27.19 14.55 -29.49
CA SER A 491 -26.13 14.00 -30.35
C SER A 491 -25.04 13.32 -29.52
N VAL A 492 -24.15 12.54 -30.14
CA VAL A 492 -23.05 11.87 -29.41
C VAL A 492 -22.15 12.90 -28.74
N LEU A 493 -21.81 13.99 -29.42
CA LEU A 493 -21.02 15.10 -28.87
C LEU A 493 -21.67 15.74 -27.65
N GLN A 494 -22.97 16.04 -27.73
CA GLN A 494 -23.72 16.63 -26.61
C GLN A 494 -23.85 15.66 -25.44
N TYR A 495 -23.96 14.36 -25.73
CA TYR A 495 -24.00 13.30 -24.72
C TYR A 495 -22.68 13.19 -23.96
N TRP A 496 -21.54 13.21 -24.67
CA TRP A 496 -20.21 13.28 -24.07
C TRP A 496 -20.05 14.51 -23.19
N ARG A 497 -20.42 15.70 -23.69
CA ARG A 497 -20.37 16.94 -22.89
C ARG A 497 -21.13 16.80 -21.58
N ARG A 498 -22.38 16.30 -21.62
CA ARG A 498 -23.19 16.03 -20.42
C ARG A 498 -22.51 15.01 -19.49
N GLY A 499 -21.94 13.95 -20.03
CA GLY A 499 -21.22 12.93 -19.27
C GLY A 499 -20.00 13.51 -18.53
N LEU A 500 -19.22 14.36 -19.20
CA LEU A 500 -18.06 15.04 -18.62
C LEU A 500 -18.46 16.08 -17.57
N GLU A 501 -19.53 16.86 -17.82
CA GLU A 501 -20.11 17.77 -16.83
C GLU A 501 -20.56 17.02 -15.57
N ASN A 502 -21.28 15.92 -15.73
CA ASN A 502 -21.71 15.06 -14.61
C ASN A 502 -20.52 14.44 -13.87
N ARG A 503 -19.49 13.99 -14.61
CA ARG A 503 -18.24 13.47 -14.03
C ARG A 503 -17.58 14.50 -13.11
N LYS A 504 -17.47 15.75 -13.56
CA LYS A 504 -16.87 16.84 -12.78
C LYS A 504 -17.74 17.24 -11.59
N LYS A 505 -19.05 17.34 -11.79
CA LYS A 505 -20.01 17.71 -10.75
C LYS A 505 -20.05 16.67 -9.62
N HIS A 506 -20.06 15.39 -9.98
CA HIS A 506 -20.16 14.26 -9.04
C HIS A 506 -18.82 13.52 -8.91
N LYS A 507 -17.70 14.26 -8.91
CA LYS A 507 -16.34 13.70 -8.91
C LYS A 507 -16.07 12.79 -7.71
N ASP A 508 -16.67 13.08 -6.56
CA ASP A 508 -16.53 12.26 -5.36
C ASP A 508 -17.10 10.86 -5.54
N VAL A 509 -18.03 10.69 -6.49
CA VAL A 509 -18.57 9.38 -6.89
C VAL A 509 -17.85 8.83 -8.11
N PHE A 510 -17.79 9.58 -9.22
CA PHE A 510 -17.31 9.03 -10.50
C PHE A 510 -15.78 8.97 -10.58
N VAL A 511 -15.06 9.89 -9.95
CA VAL A 511 -13.58 9.89 -9.93
C VAL A 511 -13.05 9.13 -8.71
N TYR A 512 -13.61 9.35 -7.52
CA TYR A 512 -13.06 8.80 -6.27
C TYR A 512 -13.93 7.76 -5.57
N GLY A 513 -15.18 7.57 -5.99
CA GLY A 513 -16.14 6.74 -5.29
C GLY A 513 -15.78 5.26 -5.32
N SER A 514 -16.40 4.48 -4.43
CA SER A 514 -16.29 3.01 -4.43
C SER A 514 -16.77 2.42 -5.76
N PHE A 515 -16.40 1.18 -6.05
CA PHE A 515 -16.85 0.43 -7.21
C PHE A 515 -17.36 -0.93 -6.71
N GLU A 516 -18.61 -1.24 -7.03
CA GLU A 516 -19.27 -2.49 -6.67
C GLU A 516 -19.97 -3.06 -7.91
N LEU A 517 -19.61 -4.28 -8.29
CA LEU A 517 -20.27 -4.98 -9.40
C LEU A 517 -21.64 -5.51 -8.96
N LEU A 518 -22.68 -5.25 -9.75
CA LEU A 518 -24.05 -5.66 -9.46
C LEU A 518 -24.52 -6.88 -10.25
N ALA A 519 -23.95 -7.11 -11.44
CA ALA A 519 -24.26 -8.26 -12.28
C ALA A 519 -22.97 -9.00 -12.65
N ASP A 520 -22.90 -10.29 -12.34
CA ASP A 520 -21.79 -11.20 -12.66
C ASP A 520 -22.22 -12.40 -13.52
N GLU A 521 -23.51 -12.74 -13.57
CA GLU A 521 -23.98 -13.95 -14.28
C GLU A 521 -24.34 -13.74 -15.77
N ASP A 522 -24.91 -12.59 -16.16
CA ASP A 522 -25.34 -12.36 -17.56
C ASP A 522 -24.18 -11.87 -18.43
N ASP A 523 -23.89 -12.56 -19.53
CA ASP A 523 -22.78 -12.24 -20.45
C ASP A 523 -22.93 -10.89 -21.16
N SER A 524 -24.14 -10.33 -21.25
CA SER A 524 -24.47 -9.10 -21.98
C SER A 524 -24.59 -7.87 -21.09
N ILE A 525 -24.80 -8.04 -19.77
CA ILE A 525 -25.03 -6.94 -18.84
C ILE A 525 -23.75 -6.56 -18.11
N PHE A 526 -23.45 -5.26 -18.13
CA PHE A 526 -22.49 -4.63 -17.24
C PHE A 526 -23.19 -3.63 -16.33
N ALA A 527 -23.43 -4.03 -15.09
CA ALA A 527 -24.09 -3.23 -14.07
C ALA A 527 -23.18 -3.02 -12.87
N TYR A 528 -22.97 -1.78 -12.45
CA TYR A 528 -22.15 -1.46 -11.28
C TYR A 528 -22.64 -0.22 -10.55
N LYS A 529 -22.34 -0.17 -9.26
CA LYS A 529 -22.64 0.93 -8.36
C LYS A 529 -21.35 1.68 -8.04
N ARG A 530 -21.43 3.01 -8.09
CA ARG A 530 -20.42 3.94 -7.60
C ARG A 530 -21.01 4.73 -6.44
N ALA A 531 -20.29 4.87 -5.34
CA ALA A 531 -20.78 5.62 -4.19
C ALA A 531 -19.69 6.46 -3.52
N SER A 532 -20.07 7.67 -3.10
CA SER A 532 -19.34 8.48 -2.14
C SER A 532 -20.05 8.39 -0.78
N GLN A 533 -19.71 9.29 0.15
CA GLN A 533 -20.45 9.42 1.42
C GLN A 533 -21.86 10.00 1.25
N GLU A 534 -22.06 10.85 0.25
CA GLU A 534 -23.25 11.69 0.13
C GLU A 534 -24.17 11.21 -1.01
N GLU A 535 -23.58 10.62 -2.05
CA GLU A 535 -24.28 10.29 -3.28
C GLU A 535 -23.91 8.88 -3.75
N ALA A 536 -24.85 8.22 -4.43
CA ALA A 536 -24.60 6.95 -5.10
C ALA A 536 -25.30 6.91 -6.47
N PHE A 537 -24.61 6.31 -7.42
CA PHE A 537 -25.10 6.11 -8.77
C PHE A 537 -24.96 4.65 -9.19
N VAL A 538 -25.94 4.15 -9.94
CA VAL A 538 -25.90 2.82 -10.57
C VAL A 538 -25.82 3.03 -12.07
N THR A 539 -24.78 2.48 -12.70
CA THR A 539 -24.65 2.44 -14.16
C THR A 539 -25.05 1.05 -14.63
N LEU A 540 -26.01 0.97 -15.56
CA LEU A 540 -26.51 -0.27 -16.12
C LEU A 540 -26.39 -0.21 -17.65
N LEU A 541 -25.69 -1.18 -18.23
CA LEU A 541 -25.27 -1.19 -19.63
C LEU A 541 -25.61 -2.54 -20.26
N ASN A 542 -26.35 -2.54 -21.37
CA ASN A 542 -26.56 -3.70 -22.23
C ASN A 542 -25.56 -3.67 -23.39
N PHE A 543 -24.56 -4.55 -23.36
CA PHE A 543 -23.57 -4.73 -24.42
C PHE A 543 -24.00 -5.77 -25.47
N SER A 544 -25.28 -5.78 -25.83
CA SER A 544 -25.81 -6.65 -26.88
C SER A 544 -26.75 -5.91 -27.82
N GLY A 545 -26.86 -6.44 -29.04
CA GLY A 545 -27.88 -6.04 -30.02
C GLY A 545 -29.28 -6.58 -29.72
N ASN A 546 -29.47 -7.27 -28.59
CA ASN A 546 -30.73 -7.88 -28.19
C ASN A 546 -31.39 -7.09 -27.06
N THR A 547 -32.70 -7.24 -26.93
CA THR A 547 -33.40 -6.78 -25.73
C THR A 547 -33.16 -7.78 -24.60
N VAL A 548 -32.70 -7.30 -23.44
CA VAL A 548 -32.36 -8.13 -22.28
C VAL A 548 -33.26 -7.76 -21.12
N GLU A 549 -33.80 -8.76 -20.45
CA GLU A 549 -34.55 -8.59 -19.21
C GLU A 549 -33.64 -8.92 -18.04
N TRP A 550 -33.48 -7.98 -17.12
CA TRP A 550 -32.55 -8.10 -16.00
C TRP A 550 -33.28 -7.84 -14.69
N GLN A 551 -33.03 -8.68 -13.69
CA GLN A 551 -33.58 -8.47 -12.34
C GLN A 551 -32.70 -7.50 -11.58
N ILE A 552 -33.27 -6.39 -11.10
CA ILE A 552 -32.57 -5.39 -10.30
C ILE A 552 -32.27 -6.01 -8.92
N PRO A 553 -30.99 -6.20 -8.54
CA PRO A 553 -30.64 -6.72 -7.22
C PRO A 553 -31.04 -5.72 -6.13
N GLU A 554 -31.50 -6.21 -4.97
CA GLU A 554 -31.90 -5.34 -3.85
C GLU A 554 -30.78 -4.37 -3.42
N LYS A 555 -29.52 -4.81 -3.53
CA LYS A 555 -28.33 -3.99 -3.24
C LYS A 555 -28.16 -2.74 -4.12
N ALA A 556 -28.81 -2.70 -5.29
CA ALA A 556 -28.75 -1.56 -6.21
C ALA A 556 -29.42 -0.30 -5.63
N LYS A 557 -30.49 -0.45 -4.83
CA LYS A 557 -31.23 0.63 -4.13
C LYS A 557 -31.45 1.90 -4.98
N ILE A 558 -32.00 1.75 -6.19
CA ILE A 558 -32.20 2.84 -7.15
C ILE A 558 -33.46 3.64 -6.77
N GLN A 559 -33.36 4.98 -6.65
CA GLN A 559 -34.54 5.84 -6.42
C GLN A 559 -35.18 6.30 -7.73
N LYS A 560 -34.34 6.77 -8.67
CA LYS A 560 -34.79 7.25 -9.98
C LYS A 560 -33.71 7.08 -11.04
N TRP A 561 -34.12 6.99 -12.29
CA TRP A 561 -33.22 7.03 -13.44
C TRP A 561 -33.02 8.50 -13.87
N VAL A 562 -31.77 8.92 -14.04
CA VAL A 562 -31.41 10.33 -14.26
C VAL A 562 -30.87 10.61 -15.67
N ALA A 563 -30.42 9.58 -16.37
CA ALA A 563 -29.99 9.68 -17.76
C ALA A 563 -30.08 8.32 -18.45
N GLY A 564 -30.24 8.33 -19.77
CA GLY A 564 -30.03 7.17 -20.62
C GLY A 564 -29.55 7.58 -22.01
N ASN A 565 -29.08 6.62 -22.81
CA ASN A 565 -28.62 6.91 -24.18
C ASN A 565 -29.74 6.95 -25.24
N TYR A 566 -30.93 6.45 -24.91
CA TYR A 566 -32.13 6.55 -25.76
C TYR A 566 -32.93 7.83 -25.57
N THR A 567 -32.76 8.54 -24.44
CA THR A 567 -33.46 9.78 -24.15
C THR A 567 -32.61 10.74 -23.33
N SER A 568 -32.76 12.04 -23.58
CA SER A 568 -32.13 13.09 -22.79
C SER A 568 -32.73 13.23 -21.38
N LYS A 569 -33.92 12.66 -21.12
CA LYS A 569 -34.69 12.78 -19.88
C LYS A 569 -34.64 11.50 -19.02
N ASP A 570 -35.51 11.42 -18.01
CA ASP A 570 -35.76 10.19 -17.25
C ASP A 570 -36.25 9.08 -18.21
N PRO A 571 -35.54 7.93 -18.29
CA PRO A 571 -35.95 6.77 -19.08
C PRO A 571 -37.34 6.21 -18.73
N GLY A 572 -37.92 6.55 -17.56
CA GLY A 572 -39.24 6.07 -17.14
C GLY A 572 -39.30 4.59 -16.80
N GLN A 573 -38.14 3.98 -16.54
CA GLN A 573 -38.00 2.56 -16.21
C GLN A 573 -38.33 2.29 -14.73
N SER A 574 -38.76 1.06 -14.41
CA SER A 574 -38.98 0.66 -13.01
C SER A 574 -37.69 0.75 -12.19
N SER A 575 -37.79 1.18 -10.93
CA SER A 575 -36.67 1.26 -9.98
C SER A 575 -36.52 -0.01 -9.13
N SER A 576 -37.40 -1.00 -9.29
CA SER A 576 -37.41 -2.27 -8.57
C SER A 576 -37.97 -3.41 -9.42
N GLY A 577 -37.54 -4.65 -9.14
CA GLY A 577 -37.99 -5.85 -9.86
C GLY A 577 -37.29 -6.03 -11.19
N SER A 578 -38.03 -6.46 -12.21
CA SER A 578 -37.50 -6.72 -13.55
C SER A 578 -37.44 -5.43 -14.38
N ILE A 579 -36.32 -5.19 -15.06
CA ILE A 579 -36.14 -4.10 -16.03
C ILE A 579 -35.80 -4.66 -17.41
N LYS A 580 -36.38 -4.07 -18.45
CA LYS A 580 -36.15 -4.45 -19.85
C LYS A 580 -35.27 -3.40 -20.53
N LEU A 581 -34.06 -3.81 -20.89
CA LEU A 581 -33.07 -3.00 -21.59
C LEU A 581 -33.10 -3.29 -23.08
N ARG A 582 -33.30 -2.27 -23.90
CA ARG A 582 -33.24 -2.33 -25.36
C ARG A 582 -31.82 -2.61 -25.86
N PRO A 583 -31.65 -2.98 -27.14
CA PRO A 583 -30.32 -3.14 -27.74
C PRO A 583 -29.42 -1.95 -27.45
N TRP A 584 -28.21 -2.19 -26.96
CA TRP A 584 -27.24 -1.14 -26.63
C TRP A 584 -27.72 -0.09 -25.61
N GLU A 585 -28.78 -0.35 -24.83
CA GLU A 585 -29.30 0.61 -23.86
C GLU A 585 -28.37 0.75 -22.64
N GLY A 586 -28.05 2.00 -22.32
CA GLY A 586 -27.32 2.38 -21.11
C GLY A 586 -28.12 3.39 -20.32
N ILE A 587 -28.30 3.14 -19.02
CA ILE A 587 -29.03 4.03 -18.12
C ILE A 587 -28.28 4.25 -16.80
N LEU A 588 -28.44 5.45 -16.25
CA LEU A 588 -27.81 5.91 -15.02
C LEU A 588 -28.89 6.16 -13.97
N GLY A 589 -28.85 5.40 -12.87
CA GLY A 589 -29.73 5.55 -11.71
C GLY A 589 -29.06 6.41 -10.64
N GLY A 590 -29.79 7.34 -10.03
CA GLY A 590 -29.32 8.17 -8.91
C GLY A 590 -30.06 7.86 -7.62
N LYS A 591 -29.35 7.99 -6.48
CA LYS A 591 -29.91 7.98 -5.13
C LYS A 591 -29.44 9.24 -4.39
N SER A 592 -30.37 10.13 -4.03
CA SER A 592 -30.10 11.17 -3.03
C SER A 592 -30.21 10.48 -1.66
N MET A 593 -29.13 10.39 -0.89
CA MET A 593 -29.17 9.78 0.44
C MET A 593 -29.88 10.71 1.44
N SER A 594 -31.21 10.84 1.35
CA SER A 594 -32.05 11.47 2.39
C SER A 594 -32.53 10.51 3.48
N GLU A 595 -32.19 9.22 3.40
CA GLU A 595 -32.37 8.27 4.48
C GLU A 595 -31.07 7.48 4.65
N LYS A 596 -30.53 7.57 5.87
CA LYS A 596 -29.26 7.00 6.31
C LYS A 596 -29.16 5.53 5.90
N ASP A 597 -28.35 5.23 4.89
CA ASP A 597 -27.98 3.86 4.53
C ASP A 597 -26.95 3.37 5.56
N PRO A 598 -27.29 2.39 6.43
CA PRO A 598 -26.45 2.00 7.56
C PRO A 598 -25.09 1.39 7.13
N GLU A 599 -24.95 0.92 5.89
CA GLU A 599 -23.70 0.33 5.37
C GLU A 599 -22.74 1.36 4.74
N SER A 600 -23.23 2.56 4.40
CA SER A 600 -22.44 3.63 3.77
C SER A 600 -21.75 4.57 4.78
N GLN A 601 -21.97 4.36 6.08
CA GLN A 601 -21.36 5.20 7.10
C GLN A 601 -19.84 5.06 7.03
N ARG A 602 -19.16 6.13 6.57
CA ARG A 602 -17.82 6.41 7.07
C ARG A 602 -17.94 6.51 8.60
N PRO A 603 -16.95 6.01 9.35
CA PRO A 603 -16.96 6.15 10.80
C PRO A 603 -17.18 7.62 11.12
N ALA A 604 -18.23 7.95 11.86
CA ALA A 604 -18.52 9.35 12.21
C ALA A 604 -17.25 9.97 12.79
N GLN A 605 -16.65 10.94 12.10
CA GLN A 605 -15.27 11.31 12.41
C GLN A 605 -15.21 12.14 13.69
N ILE A 606 -14.49 11.62 14.68
CA ILE A 606 -14.03 12.39 15.83
C ILE A 606 -12.66 12.94 15.44
N SER A 607 -12.52 14.27 15.35
CA SER A 607 -11.22 14.92 15.11
C SER A 607 -10.14 14.37 16.05
N ASN A 608 -8.93 14.15 15.53
CA ASN A 608 -7.78 13.62 16.31
C ASN A 608 -7.57 14.40 17.62
N PHE A 609 -7.72 15.72 17.60
CA PHE A 609 -7.61 16.56 18.79
C PHE A 609 -8.68 16.23 19.84
N LYS A 610 -9.91 15.95 19.40
CA LYS A 610 -11.02 15.56 20.29
C LYS A 610 -10.84 14.13 20.82
N GLN A 611 -10.21 13.24 20.06
CA GLN A 611 -9.85 11.90 20.54
C GLN A 611 -8.77 11.94 21.63
N VAL A 612 -7.80 12.85 21.50
CA VAL A 612 -6.73 13.06 22.50
C VAL A 612 -7.30 13.67 23.79
N ILE A 613 -8.16 14.67 23.70
CA ILE A 613 -8.64 15.40 24.90
C ILE A 613 -9.77 14.68 25.64
N SER A 614 -10.57 13.86 24.93
CA SER A 614 -11.76 13.24 25.52
C SER A 614 -11.82 11.74 25.21
N SER A 615 -11.49 10.92 26.20
CA SER A 615 -11.66 9.46 26.15
C SER A 615 -13.12 9.02 25.99
N ALA A 616 -14.07 9.86 26.44
CA ALA A 616 -15.51 9.66 26.27
C ALA A 616 -16.08 10.37 25.03
N ALA A 617 -15.24 10.81 24.09
CA ALA A 617 -15.74 11.41 22.85
C ALA A 617 -16.59 10.37 22.10
N MET A 618 -17.84 10.77 21.81
CA MET A 618 -18.82 9.91 21.16
C MET A 618 -19.41 10.62 19.96
N THR A 619 -19.72 9.84 18.94
CA THR A 619 -20.50 10.26 17.79
C THR A 619 -21.97 10.17 18.11
N LYS A 620 -22.81 10.78 17.27
CA LYS A 620 -24.27 10.73 17.43
C LYS A 620 -24.79 9.28 17.31
N ASP A 621 -24.20 8.49 16.42
CA ASP A 621 -24.59 7.09 16.22
C ASP A 621 -24.30 6.21 17.45
N VAL A 622 -23.21 6.49 18.18
CA VAL A 622 -22.89 5.80 19.44
C VAL A 622 -23.82 6.25 20.58
N GLN A 623 -24.34 7.49 20.54
CA GLN A 623 -25.31 7.97 21.54
C GLN A 623 -26.71 7.38 21.32
N GLU A 624 -27.10 7.19 20.06
CA GLU A 624 -28.43 6.69 19.66
C GLU A 624 -28.46 5.15 19.51
N TYR A 625 -27.35 4.45 19.76
CA TYR A 625 -27.25 3.00 19.59
C TYR A 625 -28.13 2.24 20.60
N PRO A 626 -28.95 1.26 20.16
CA PRO A 626 -29.80 0.47 21.04
C PRO A 626 -28.99 -0.61 21.76
N TYR A 627 -28.35 -0.24 22.87
CA TYR A 627 -27.65 -1.17 23.74
C TYR A 627 -28.61 -2.17 24.40
N GLU A 628 -28.17 -3.42 24.56
CA GLU A 628 -28.95 -4.48 25.23
C GLU A 628 -29.11 -4.20 26.73
N GLY A 629 -30.29 -4.48 27.30
CA GLY A 629 -30.64 -4.27 28.71
C GLY A 629 -31.81 -3.29 28.90
N ALA A 630 -32.33 -3.17 30.13
CA ALA A 630 -33.42 -2.24 30.49
C ALA A 630 -32.93 -0.86 30.99
N GLY A 631 -31.63 -0.72 31.27
CA GLY A 631 -31.02 0.51 31.78
C GLY A 631 -31.24 0.74 33.29
N THR A 632 -31.59 -0.31 34.03
CA THR A 632 -31.79 -0.30 35.48
C THR A 632 -30.52 -0.76 36.22
N ARG A 633 -30.50 -0.72 37.55
CA ARG A 633 -29.34 -1.23 38.34
C ARG A 633 -29.19 -2.74 38.29
N GLU A 634 -30.30 -3.46 38.09
CA GLU A 634 -30.37 -4.93 38.03
C GLU A 634 -30.14 -5.44 36.59
N ASP A 635 -30.50 -4.64 35.58
CA ASP A 635 -30.30 -4.93 34.15
C ASP A 635 -29.77 -3.69 33.40
N PRO A 636 -28.45 -3.40 33.50
CA PRO A 636 -27.84 -2.21 32.92
C PRO A 636 -27.66 -2.33 31.41
N TYR A 637 -27.65 -1.20 30.69
CA TYR A 637 -27.32 -1.20 29.27
C TYR A 637 -25.86 -1.62 29.04
N VAL A 638 -25.65 -2.68 28.24
CA VAL A 638 -24.33 -3.25 27.97
C VAL A 638 -23.66 -2.53 26.82
N VAL A 639 -22.64 -1.72 27.14
CA VAL A 639 -21.87 -0.95 26.15
C VAL A 639 -20.81 -1.84 25.51
N VAL A 640 -20.91 -1.97 24.19
CA VAL A 640 -19.98 -2.68 23.30
C VAL A 640 -19.48 -1.75 22.19
N TRP A 641 -18.50 -2.21 21.41
CA TRP A 641 -18.12 -1.52 20.19
C TRP A 641 -19.28 -1.54 19.20
N VAL A 642 -19.56 -0.38 18.61
CA VAL A 642 -20.51 -0.25 17.51
C VAL A 642 -19.73 -0.52 16.21
N ASP A 643 -20.40 -1.02 15.18
CA ASP A 643 -19.76 -1.30 13.89
C ASP A 643 -19.05 -0.05 13.36
N ARG A 644 -17.78 -0.22 12.95
CA ARG A 644 -16.90 0.87 12.46
C ARG A 644 -16.76 2.05 13.43
N ASP A 645 -16.65 1.81 14.73
CA ASP A 645 -16.42 2.86 15.73
C ASP A 645 -15.09 3.62 15.49
N PRO A 646 -15.09 4.96 15.33
CA PRO A 646 -13.88 5.78 15.14
C PRO A 646 -12.94 5.79 16.35
N ARG A 647 -13.45 5.46 17.55
CA ARG A 647 -12.67 5.42 18.79
C ARG A 647 -12.08 4.04 19.05
N ASN A 648 -12.44 3.01 18.27
CA ASN A 648 -11.76 1.72 18.31
C ASN A 648 -10.41 1.83 17.59
N PRO A 649 -9.26 1.68 18.28
CA PRO A 649 -7.95 1.88 17.66
C PRO A 649 -7.59 0.87 16.57
N MET A 650 -8.24 -0.30 16.56
CA MET A 650 -8.13 -1.26 15.46
C MET A 650 -8.68 -0.71 14.14
N ASN A 651 -9.64 0.23 14.20
CA ASN A 651 -10.27 0.87 13.05
C ASN A 651 -9.53 2.14 12.59
N TRP A 652 -8.43 2.52 13.23
CA TRP A 652 -7.65 3.69 12.83
C TRP A 652 -6.96 3.48 11.47
N THR A 653 -6.70 4.59 10.77
CA THR A 653 -5.92 4.57 9.54
C THR A 653 -4.47 4.20 9.83
N ASP A 654 -3.80 3.53 8.88
CA ASP A 654 -2.41 3.10 9.07
C ASP A 654 -1.48 4.28 9.34
N VAL A 655 -1.69 5.42 8.70
CA VAL A 655 -0.95 6.67 8.99
C VAL A 655 -1.08 7.06 10.46
N HIS A 656 -2.29 6.98 11.03
CA HIS A 656 -2.50 7.32 12.43
C HIS A 656 -1.84 6.28 13.35
N LYS A 657 -2.03 4.98 13.07
CA LYS A 657 -1.40 3.89 13.83
C LYS A 657 0.12 3.99 13.83
N TRP A 658 0.74 4.21 12.67
CA TRP A 658 2.19 4.38 12.53
C TRP A 658 2.70 5.67 13.16
N SER A 659 1.93 6.76 13.12
CA SER A 659 2.29 8.01 13.82
C SER A 659 2.34 7.82 15.34
N VAL A 660 1.37 7.10 15.92
CA VAL A 660 1.34 6.77 17.35
C VAL A 660 2.46 5.80 17.70
N THR A 661 2.70 4.78 16.87
CA THR A 661 3.84 3.84 17.04
C THR A 661 5.18 4.56 17.04
N MET A 662 5.40 5.49 16.11
CA MET A 662 6.63 6.27 16.05
C MET A 662 6.76 7.20 17.27
N LEU A 663 5.66 7.84 17.70
CA LEU A 663 5.66 8.68 18.89
C LEU A 663 6.05 7.90 20.15
N VAL A 664 5.48 6.70 20.38
CA VAL A 664 5.87 5.87 21.53
C VAL A 664 7.28 5.26 21.39
N ALA A 665 7.75 5.02 20.16
CA ALA A 665 9.13 4.60 19.90
C ALA A 665 10.14 5.70 20.24
N VAL A 666 9.90 6.95 19.79
CA VAL A 666 10.76 8.10 20.12
C VAL A 666 10.71 8.41 21.61
N ALA A 667 9.56 8.23 22.26
CA ALA A 667 9.45 8.30 23.71
C ALA A 667 10.39 7.28 24.37
N LEU A 668 10.30 6.00 23.99
CA LEU A 668 11.21 4.99 24.52
C LEU A 668 12.70 5.33 24.25
N LEU A 669 13.02 5.82 23.06
CA LEU A 669 14.36 6.28 22.72
C LEU A 669 14.85 7.38 23.67
N ALA A 670 14.00 8.35 24.00
CA ALA A 670 14.37 9.48 24.87
C ALA A 670 14.74 9.04 26.29
N VAL A 671 13.98 8.11 26.87
CA VAL A 671 14.30 7.57 28.21
C VAL A 671 15.52 6.65 28.16
N ALA A 672 15.67 5.85 27.10
CA ALA A 672 16.83 5.00 26.93
C ALA A 672 18.11 5.81 26.65
N PHE A 673 17.98 7.01 26.08
CA PHE A 673 19.06 7.99 25.94
C PHE A 673 19.44 8.62 27.28
N ASP A 674 18.46 9.01 28.11
CA ASP A 674 18.68 9.55 29.46
C ASP A 674 19.45 8.58 30.39
N SER A 675 19.16 7.28 30.26
CA SER A 675 19.82 6.27 31.11
C SER A 675 21.34 6.25 30.98
N SER A 676 21.88 6.65 29.81
CA SER A 676 23.32 6.61 29.53
C SER A 676 23.95 7.98 29.27
N ALA A 677 23.20 9.02 28.89
CA ALA A 677 23.76 10.36 28.61
C ALA A 677 24.58 10.93 29.77
N TYR A 678 24.16 10.64 31.00
CA TYR A 678 24.87 10.98 32.23
C TYR A 678 26.32 10.49 32.29
N SER A 679 26.65 9.37 31.64
CA SER A 679 28.01 8.82 31.62
C SER A 679 29.05 9.78 31.02
N GLY A 680 28.63 10.63 30.08
CA GLY A 680 29.49 11.62 29.45
C GLY A 680 30.02 12.71 30.39
N GLY A 681 29.35 12.95 31.52
CA GLY A 681 29.76 13.93 32.53
C GLY A 681 30.60 13.37 33.69
N SER A 682 31.10 12.14 33.56
CA SER A 682 31.76 11.41 34.66
C SER A 682 32.89 12.19 35.33
N SER A 683 33.86 12.68 34.56
CA SER A 683 35.02 13.43 35.09
C SER A 683 34.60 14.69 35.85
N GLU A 684 33.67 15.46 35.31
CA GLU A 684 33.25 16.73 35.90
C GLU A 684 32.40 16.55 37.17
N ILE A 685 31.47 15.60 37.17
CA ILE A 685 30.60 15.34 38.32
C ILE A 685 31.42 14.83 39.51
N ILE A 686 32.39 13.95 39.23
CA ILE A 686 33.31 13.41 40.24
C ILE A 686 34.18 14.53 40.82
N GLN A 687 34.68 15.42 39.97
CA GLN A 687 35.50 16.54 40.39
C GLN A 687 34.71 17.59 41.20
N GLU A 688 33.50 17.96 40.75
CA GLU A 688 32.68 18.98 41.40
C GLU A 688 32.17 18.53 42.78
N PHE A 689 31.67 17.30 42.90
CA PHE A 689 31.14 16.79 44.16
C PHE A 689 32.17 16.06 45.03
N GLN A 690 33.44 15.99 44.59
CA GLN A 690 34.53 15.30 45.29
C GLN A 690 34.15 13.88 45.76
N SER A 691 33.51 13.12 44.88
CA SER A 691 32.91 11.82 45.21
C SER A 691 33.69 10.64 44.62
N PRO A 692 33.73 9.47 45.28
CA PRO A 692 34.30 8.26 44.68
C PRO A 692 33.60 7.84 43.37
N GLN A 693 34.34 7.27 42.42
CA GLN A 693 33.84 6.73 41.14
C GLN A 693 32.62 5.82 41.32
N ILE A 694 32.59 5.02 42.38
CA ILE A 694 31.48 4.09 42.67
C ILE A 694 30.16 4.83 42.95
N VAL A 695 30.20 6.01 43.56
CA VAL A 695 29.00 6.82 43.84
C VAL A 695 28.49 7.48 42.56
N PHE A 696 29.39 7.82 41.63
CA PHE A 696 29.00 8.24 40.28
C PHE A 696 28.33 7.10 39.51
N SER A 697 28.94 5.90 39.48
CA SER A 697 28.37 4.72 38.83
C SER A 697 26.99 4.37 39.39
N LEU A 698 26.75 4.61 40.68
CA LEU A 698 25.44 4.46 41.30
C LEU A 698 24.35 5.31 40.62
N GLY A 699 24.69 6.48 40.06
CA GLY A 699 23.76 7.31 39.28
C GLY A 699 23.37 6.74 37.92
N ILE A 700 24.22 5.90 37.31
CA ILE A 700 23.87 5.10 36.13
C ILE A 700 23.02 3.90 36.58
N SER A 701 23.50 3.18 37.58
CA SER A 701 22.88 1.95 38.09
C SER A 701 21.48 2.16 38.64
N LEU A 702 21.24 3.18 39.45
CA LEU A 702 19.91 3.41 40.04
C LEU A 702 18.90 3.91 39.03
N PHE A 703 19.32 4.62 37.98
CA PHE A 703 18.42 4.97 36.88
C PHE A 703 17.89 3.69 36.20
N VAL A 704 18.79 2.76 35.89
CA VAL A 704 18.45 1.45 35.29
C VAL A 704 17.68 0.56 36.27
N LEU A 705 17.97 0.63 37.57
CA LEU A 705 17.17 -0.04 38.60
C LEU A 705 15.73 0.49 38.62
N GLY A 706 15.54 1.79 38.31
CA GLY A 706 14.24 2.38 38.03
C GLY A 706 13.48 1.62 36.92
N PHE A 707 14.16 1.14 35.88
CA PHE A 707 13.55 0.27 34.84
C PHE A 707 13.15 -1.12 35.36
N ALA A 708 13.65 -1.57 36.51
CA ALA A 708 13.15 -2.80 37.13
C ALA A 708 11.85 -2.55 37.91
N LEU A 709 11.76 -1.43 38.63
CA LEU A 709 10.66 -1.13 39.55
C LEU A 709 9.47 -0.43 38.88
N GLY A 710 9.74 0.47 37.92
CA GLY A 710 8.70 1.20 37.20
C GLY A 710 7.69 0.30 36.47
N PRO A 711 8.13 -0.69 35.66
CA PRO A 711 7.25 -1.64 34.96
C PRO A 711 6.24 -2.35 35.86
N LEU A 712 6.66 -2.72 37.07
CA LEU A 712 5.83 -3.40 38.06
C LEU A 712 4.66 -2.54 38.54
N LEU A 713 4.77 -1.21 38.44
CA LEU A 713 3.73 -0.26 38.80
C LEU A 713 2.94 0.22 37.58
N TRP A 714 3.64 0.63 36.51
CA TRP A 714 3.02 1.32 35.38
C TRP A 714 2.30 0.39 34.41
N ALA A 715 2.73 -0.87 34.28
CA ALA A 715 2.05 -1.83 33.41
C ALA A 715 0.65 -2.17 33.95
N PRO A 716 0.47 -2.61 35.22
CA PRO A 716 -0.85 -2.90 35.76
C PRO A 716 -1.73 -1.65 35.87
N LEU A 717 -1.13 -0.49 36.18
CA LEU A 717 -1.88 0.76 36.24
C LEU A 717 -2.45 1.14 34.87
N SER A 718 -1.70 0.91 33.78
CA SER A 718 -2.16 1.22 32.43
C SER A 718 -3.34 0.36 31.96
N GLU A 719 -3.48 -0.86 32.49
CA GLU A 719 -4.65 -1.72 32.25
C GLU A 719 -5.87 -1.29 33.09
N LEU A 720 -5.64 -0.60 34.21
CA LEU A 720 -6.70 -0.13 35.08
C LEU A 720 -7.28 1.20 34.59
N VAL A 721 -6.43 2.20 34.38
CA VAL A 721 -6.83 3.58 34.10
C VAL A 721 -6.78 3.95 32.61
N GLY A 722 -6.05 3.18 31.78
CA GLY A 722 -5.81 3.48 30.37
C GLY A 722 -4.33 3.75 30.06
N ARG A 723 -3.93 3.65 28.78
CA ARG A 723 -2.53 3.88 28.36
C ARG A 723 -2.16 5.36 28.43
N GLN A 724 -3.02 6.24 27.91
CA GLN A 724 -2.69 7.66 27.73
C GLN A 724 -2.43 8.39 29.07
N PRO A 725 -3.30 8.29 30.11
CA PRO A 725 -3.06 8.95 31.39
C PRO A 725 -1.76 8.50 32.06
N VAL A 726 -1.41 7.22 31.92
CA VAL A 726 -0.14 6.69 32.48
C VAL A 726 1.04 7.31 31.74
N PHE A 727 1.05 7.34 30.41
CA PHE A 727 2.13 7.99 29.64
C PHE A 727 2.29 9.47 29.98
N LEU A 728 1.19 10.22 30.15
CA LEU A 728 1.26 11.65 30.50
C LEU A 728 1.79 11.87 31.91
N LEU A 729 1.30 11.10 32.90
CA LEU A 729 1.77 11.18 34.28
C LEU A 729 3.25 10.83 34.38
N THR A 730 3.67 9.76 33.71
CA THR A 730 5.04 9.28 33.80
C THR A 730 6.02 10.20 33.10
N TYR A 731 5.69 10.73 31.92
CA TYR A 731 6.55 11.69 31.22
C TYR A 731 6.63 13.05 31.91
N ALA A 732 5.53 13.52 32.49
CA ALA A 732 5.58 14.71 33.34
C ALA A 732 6.55 14.48 34.52
N GLY A 733 6.50 13.29 35.14
CA GLY A 733 7.44 12.88 36.18
C GLY A 733 8.89 12.88 35.69
N VAL A 734 9.20 12.23 34.57
CA VAL A 734 10.55 12.20 33.96
C VAL A 734 11.07 13.62 33.72
N MET A 735 10.27 14.47 33.09
CA MET A 735 10.62 15.86 32.80
C MET A 735 10.92 16.64 34.09
N VAL A 736 10.09 16.50 35.13
CA VAL A 736 10.28 17.18 36.41
C VAL A 736 11.52 16.67 37.14
N PHE A 737 11.70 15.36 37.24
CA PHE A 737 12.86 14.79 37.94
C PHE A 737 14.16 15.09 37.22
N ASN A 738 14.20 15.02 35.87
CA ASN A 738 15.35 15.44 35.09
C ASN A 738 15.64 16.93 35.23
N GLY A 739 14.62 17.80 35.17
CA GLY A 739 14.81 19.24 35.42
C GLY A 739 15.37 19.52 36.81
N ALA A 740 14.92 18.77 37.83
CA ALA A 740 15.42 18.88 39.19
C ALA A 740 16.89 18.43 39.32
N THR A 741 17.37 17.50 38.48
CA THR A 741 18.78 17.08 38.52
C THR A 741 19.76 18.22 38.26
N ILE A 742 19.38 19.19 37.41
CA ILE A 742 20.19 20.38 37.07
C ILE A 742 20.50 21.22 38.32
N ALA A 743 19.54 21.31 39.24
CA ALA A 743 19.64 22.08 40.47
C ALA A 743 20.32 21.33 41.63
N SER A 744 20.81 20.10 41.39
CA SER A 744 21.43 19.28 42.44
C SER A 744 22.71 19.92 42.98
N LYS A 745 22.76 20.09 44.30
CA LYS A 745 23.92 20.65 45.02
C LYS A 745 24.83 19.59 45.63
N ASN A 746 24.45 18.31 45.55
CA ASN A 746 25.24 17.19 46.02
C ASN A 746 24.88 15.92 45.22
N LEU A 747 25.83 14.98 45.16
CA LEU A 747 25.68 13.77 44.37
C LEU A 747 24.56 12.82 44.86
N PRO A 748 24.29 12.64 46.17
CA PRO A 748 23.16 11.83 46.63
C PRO A 748 21.81 12.34 46.10
N THR A 749 21.59 13.66 46.11
CA THR A 749 20.38 14.28 45.54
C THR A 749 20.26 13.97 44.04
N LEU A 750 21.36 14.12 43.30
CA LEU A 750 21.42 13.83 41.87
C LEU A 750 21.06 12.38 41.56
N VAL A 751 21.62 11.44 42.33
CA VAL A 751 21.40 10.00 42.18
C VAL A 751 19.96 9.60 42.53
N ILE A 752 19.37 10.15 43.59
CA ILE A 752 17.97 9.90 43.98
C ILE A 752 17.01 10.43 42.92
N LEU A 753 17.23 11.65 42.43
CA LEU A 753 16.38 12.24 41.39
C LEU A 753 16.46 11.43 40.08
N ARG A 754 17.66 10.94 39.72
CA ARG A 754 17.83 10.03 38.58
C ARG A 754 17.11 8.70 38.77
N PHE A 755 17.10 8.12 39.97
CA PHE A 755 16.31 6.92 40.26
C PHE A 755 14.83 7.16 39.95
N PHE A 756 14.26 8.28 40.41
CA PHE A 756 12.86 8.61 40.13
C PHE A 756 12.61 8.91 38.65
N ALA A 757 13.54 9.61 37.96
CA ALA A 757 13.45 9.81 36.52
C ALA A 757 13.43 8.46 35.76
N GLY A 758 14.29 7.51 36.11
CA GLY A 758 14.29 6.17 35.53
C GLY A 758 13.04 5.36 35.88
N ALA A 759 12.56 5.43 37.13
CA ALA A 759 11.36 4.72 37.58
C ALA A 759 10.10 5.21 36.86
N PHE A 760 9.93 6.53 36.69
CA PHE A 760 8.82 7.09 35.92
C PHE A 760 9.02 6.84 34.42
N GLY A 761 10.24 6.99 33.90
CA GLY A 761 10.56 6.80 32.50
C GLY A 761 10.41 5.37 32.00
N ALA A 762 10.28 4.39 32.88
CA ALA A 762 10.14 3.00 32.48
C ALA A 762 8.79 2.68 31.80
N SER A 763 7.80 3.57 31.81
CA SER A 763 6.46 3.26 31.29
C SER A 763 6.42 2.90 29.79
N PRO A 764 7.19 3.50 28.86
CA PRO A 764 7.21 3.09 27.46
C PRO A 764 7.83 1.70 27.26
N LEU A 765 8.72 1.25 28.15
CA LEU A 765 9.33 -0.09 28.05
C LEU A 765 8.29 -1.20 28.15
N THR A 766 7.21 -0.97 28.89
CA THR A 766 6.12 -1.95 29.06
C THR A 766 4.88 -1.61 28.26
N ASN A 767 4.48 -0.34 28.26
CA ASN A 767 3.15 0.03 27.79
C ASN A 767 3.09 0.24 26.28
N ALA A 768 4.22 0.52 25.61
CA ALA A 768 4.24 0.71 24.17
C ALA A 768 3.93 -0.58 23.39
N GLY A 769 4.36 -1.74 23.90
CA GLY A 769 3.95 -3.03 23.34
C GLY A 769 2.43 -3.24 23.43
N GLY A 770 1.82 -2.82 24.54
CA GLY A 770 0.37 -2.78 24.70
C GLY A 770 -0.31 -1.80 23.74
N VAL A 771 0.21 -0.58 23.59
CA VAL A 771 -0.30 0.43 22.63
C VAL A 771 -0.28 -0.11 21.20
N ILE A 772 0.82 -0.77 20.78
CA ILE A 772 0.93 -1.38 19.45
C ILE A 772 -0.07 -2.54 19.31
N ALA A 773 -0.22 -3.39 20.34
CA ALA A 773 -1.18 -4.49 20.32
C ALA A 773 -2.65 -4.03 20.34
N ASP A 774 -2.93 -2.84 20.88
CA ASP A 774 -4.26 -2.23 20.88
C ASP A 774 -4.66 -1.70 19.48
N MET A 775 -3.68 -1.46 18.59
CA MET A 775 -3.88 -0.82 17.26
C MET A 775 -3.68 -1.75 16.06
N PHE A 776 -2.82 -2.77 16.17
CA PHE A 776 -2.43 -3.62 15.04
C PHE A 776 -2.97 -5.05 15.16
N SER A 777 -3.36 -5.61 14.02
CA SER A 777 -3.73 -7.02 13.86
C SER A 777 -2.54 -7.93 14.20
N SER A 778 -2.80 -9.21 14.49
CA SER A 778 -1.74 -10.19 14.80
C SER A 778 -0.70 -10.36 13.67
N ARG A 779 -1.13 -10.19 12.42
CA ARG A 779 -0.28 -10.23 11.22
C ARG A 779 0.66 -9.03 11.13
N ASP A 780 0.14 -7.82 11.29
CA ASP A 780 0.90 -6.57 11.08
C ASP A 780 1.72 -6.15 12.32
N ARG A 781 1.34 -6.66 13.50
CA ARG A 781 2.02 -6.40 14.78
C ARG A 781 3.50 -6.77 14.76
N GLY A 782 3.87 -7.83 14.02
CA GLY A 782 5.26 -8.29 13.94
C GLY A 782 6.23 -7.25 13.37
N LEU A 783 5.80 -6.53 12.33
CA LEU A 783 6.58 -5.47 11.72
C LEU A 783 6.66 -4.23 12.62
N ALA A 784 5.53 -3.82 13.22
CA ALA A 784 5.46 -2.67 14.12
C ALA A 784 6.34 -2.86 15.37
N LEU A 785 6.31 -4.04 15.99
CA LEU A 785 7.18 -4.37 17.12
C LEU A 785 8.66 -4.45 16.72
N SER A 786 8.97 -4.93 15.51
CA SER A 786 10.35 -5.01 15.02
C SER A 786 10.98 -3.63 14.82
N LEU A 787 10.23 -2.67 14.25
CA LEU A 787 10.67 -1.28 14.10
C LEU A 787 10.77 -0.57 15.46
N PHE A 788 9.79 -0.78 16.34
CA PHE A 788 9.83 -0.26 17.71
C PHE A 788 11.03 -0.78 18.50
N SER A 789 11.43 -2.04 18.29
CA SER A 789 12.51 -2.69 19.03
C SER A 789 13.88 -2.05 18.85
N ALA A 790 14.10 -1.20 17.83
CA ALA A 790 15.35 -0.48 17.66
C ALA A 790 15.54 0.67 18.68
N ALA A 791 14.45 1.34 19.08
CA ALA A 791 14.47 2.49 19.97
C ALA A 791 15.16 2.26 21.34
N PRO A 792 14.88 1.18 22.10
CA PRO A 792 15.50 0.97 23.41
C PRO A 792 17.01 0.72 23.36
N PHE A 793 17.57 0.36 22.21
CA PHE A 793 19.00 0.04 22.05
C PHE A 793 19.81 1.21 21.48
N LEU A 794 19.20 2.00 20.60
CA LEU A 794 19.85 3.19 20.05
C LEU A 794 20.08 4.27 21.12
N GLY A 795 19.16 4.44 22.07
CA GLY A 795 19.29 5.43 23.14
C GLY A 795 20.58 5.27 23.96
N PRO A 796 20.85 4.08 24.53
CA PRO A 796 22.03 3.82 25.34
C PRO A 796 23.35 4.05 24.58
N VAL A 797 23.35 3.91 23.26
CA VAL A 797 24.51 4.12 22.38
C VAL A 797 24.71 5.60 22.03
N LEU A 798 23.63 6.34 21.80
CA LEU A 798 23.67 7.78 21.49
C LEU A 798 23.96 8.64 22.73
N GLY A 799 23.50 8.21 23.90
CA GLY A 799 23.65 8.94 25.16
C GLY A 799 25.10 9.34 25.47
N PRO A 800 26.07 8.41 25.55
CA PRO A 800 27.46 8.75 25.88
C PRO A 800 28.12 9.64 24.83
N ILE A 801 27.73 9.53 23.56
CA ILE A 801 28.27 10.36 22.47
C ILE A 801 27.84 11.81 22.67
N VAL A 802 26.52 12.05 22.79
CA VAL A 802 26.00 13.40 22.99
C VAL A 802 26.42 13.94 24.36
N GLY A 803 26.32 13.14 25.41
CA GLY A 803 26.73 13.50 26.76
C GLY A 803 28.22 13.83 26.86
N GLY A 804 29.08 13.10 26.15
CA GLY A 804 30.53 13.33 26.14
C GLY A 804 30.88 14.69 25.51
N PHE A 805 30.36 15.00 24.32
CA PHE A 805 30.63 16.29 23.69
C PHE A 805 29.96 17.47 24.41
N VAL A 806 28.74 17.29 24.95
CA VAL A 806 28.06 18.35 25.71
C VAL A 806 28.75 18.61 27.05
N GLY A 807 29.19 17.55 27.73
CA GLY A 807 29.99 17.64 28.95
C GLY A 807 31.24 18.48 28.70
N GLU A 808 32.10 18.04 27.78
CA GLU A 808 33.36 18.71 27.46
C GLU A 808 33.24 20.20 27.12
N THR A 809 32.14 20.60 26.49
CA THR A 809 31.99 21.96 25.94
C THR A 809 31.29 22.92 26.88
N VAL A 810 30.18 22.50 27.52
CA VAL A 810 29.30 23.39 28.30
C VAL A 810 29.08 22.87 29.73
N GLY A 811 29.44 21.62 30.01
CA GLY A 811 29.44 21.02 31.33
C GLY A 811 28.27 20.07 31.61
N TRP A 812 28.42 19.26 32.66
CA TRP A 812 27.49 18.17 32.99
C TRP A 812 26.05 18.63 33.29
N ARG A 813 25.85 19.86 33.78
CA ARG A 813 24.49 20.42 34.00
C ARG A 813 23.73 20.58 32.69
N TRP A 814 24.43 20.88 31.60
CA TRP A 814 23.84 20.97 30.27
C TRP A 814 23.52 19.60 29.69
N ILE A 815 24.23 18.53 30.08
CA ILE A 815 23.82 17.16 29.74
C ILE A 815 22.40 16.91 30.29
N MET A 816 22.16 17.26 31.56
CA MET A 816 20.83 17.17 32.16
C MET A 816 19.81 18.13 31.53
N GLY A 817 20.25 19.32 31.12
CA GLY A 817 19.44 20.28 30.35
C GLY A 817 18.97 19.73 28.99
N VAL A 818 19.87 19.09 28.24
CA VAL A 818 19.56 18.43 26.95
C VAL A 818 18.55 17.33 27.16
N VAL A 819 18.76 16.45 28.15
CA VAL A 819 17.84 15.36 28.46
C VAL A 819 16.47 15.89 28.91
N THR A 820 16.44 16.91 29.76
CA THR A 820 15.19 17.55 30.21
C THR A 820 14.43 18.19 29.06
N THR A 821 15.14 18.86 28.15
CA THR A 821 14.53 19.47 26.97
C THR A 821 13.98 18.41 26.03
N PHE A 822 14.75 17.34 25.80
CA PHE A 822 14.34 16.24 24.94
C PHE A 822 13.08 15.55 25.49
N THR A 823 13.07 15.17 26.78
CA THR A 823 11.89 14.54 27.40
C THR A 823 10.71 15.51 27.52
N GLY A 824 10.95 16.82 27.67
CA GLY A 824 9.91 17.86 27.66
C GLY A 824 9.24 18.04 26.29
N VAL A 825 10.01 18.03 25.19
CA VAL A 825 9.45 18.06 23.83
C VAL A 825 8.59 16.82 23.57
N ILE A 826 9.05 15.64 23.99
CA ILE A 826 8.27 14.42 23.87
C ILE A 826 7.01 14.46 24.76
N PHE A 827 7.09 15.01 25.97
CA PHE A 827 5.91 15.18 26.81
C PHE A 827 4.85 16.06 26.12
N LEU A 828 5.24 17.17 25.50
CA LEU A 828 4.32 18.00 24.71
C LEU A 828 3.74 17.23 23.51
N ALA A 829 4.56 16.45 22.80
CA ALA A 829 4.07 15.63 21.70
C ALA A 829 3.07 14.56 22.18
N LEU A 830 3.34 13.88 23.30
CA LEU A 830 2.41 12.92 23.91
C LEU A 830 1.10 13.61 24.35
N LEU A 831 1.20 14.82 24.91
CA LEU A 831 0.04 15.60 25.35
C LEU A 831 -0.91 15.95 24.19
N PHE A 832 -0.37 16.28 23.02
CA PHE A 832 -1.17 16.73 21.87
C PHE A 832 -1.52 15.63 20.87
N PHE A 833 -0.75 14.53 20.82
CA PHE A 833 -0.86 13.54 19.75
C PHE A 833 -1.07 12.09 20.20
N LEU A 834 -0.96 11.75 21.49
CA LEU A 834 -1.25 10.39 21.97
C LEU A 834 -2.71 10.27 22.43
N PRO A 835 -3.63 9.67 21.65
CA PRO A 835 -4.97 9.32 22.12
C PRO A 835 -4.96 8.09 23.04
N GLU A 836 -5.98 7.96 23.89
CA GLU A 836 -6.22 6.69 24.60
C GLU A 836 -6.44 5.54 23.60
N THR A 837 -5.68 4.44 23.76
CA THR A 837 -5.75 3.23 22.92
C THR A 837 -6.38 2.05 23.63
N TYR A 838 -6.52 2.10 24.96
CA TYR A 838 -6.99 0.93 25.69
C TYR A 838 -8.50 0.74 25.56
N ALA A 839 -8.92 -0.28 24.81
CA ALA A 839 -10.32 -0.55 24.50
C ALA A 839 -11.24 -0.61 25.74
N PRO A 840 -10.89 -1.33 26.82
CA PRO A 840 -11.71 -1.34 28.04
C PRO A 840 -11.79 0.01 28.77
N ALA A 841 -10.77 0.86 28.69
CA ALA A 841 -10.84 2.20 29.30
C ALA A 841 -11.78 3.12 28.49
N ILE A 842 -11.74 3.03 27.17
CA ILE A 842 -12.60 3.80 26.26
C ILE A 842 -14.07 3.43 26.49
N LEU A 843 -14.40 2.13 26.52
CA LEU A 843 -15.78 1.67 26.73
C LEU A 843 -16.31 2.01 28.13
N ARG A 844 -15.47 1.98 29.17
CA ARG A 844 -15.85 2.43 30.53
C ARG A 844 -16.12 3.93 30.59
N ALA A 845 -15.25 4.75 29.97
CA ALA A 845 -15.43 6.19 29.88
C ALA A 845 -16.73 6.55 29.15
N ARG A 846 -17.03 5.82 28.07
CA ARG A 846 -18.28 5.93 27.31
C ARG A 846 -19.51 5.57 28.12
N ALA A 847 -19.52 4.42 28.80
CA ALA A 847 -20.63 4.00 29.64
C ALA A 847 -20.94 5.02 30.75
N LYS A 848 -19.91 5.61 31.36
CA LYS A 848 -20.07 6.68 32.35
C LYS A 848 -20.66 7.96 31.76
N ALA A 849 -20.23 8.36 30.55
CA ALA A 849 -20.76 9.52 29.86
C ALA A 849 -22.23 9.35 29.43
N LEU A 850 -22.58 8.18 28.87
CA LEU A 850 -23.95 7.80 28.53
C LEU A 850 -24.87 7.80 29.75
N SER A 851 -24.42 7.22 30.85
CA SER A 851 -25.19 7.19 32.11
C SER A 851 -25.47 8.59 32.64
N LYS A 852 -24.48 9.49 32.53
CA LYS A 852 -24.63 10.89 32.96
C LYS A 852 -25.57 11.68 32.05
N GLN A 853 -25.57 11.43 30.74
CA GLN A 853 -26.41 12.14 29.77
C GLN A 853 -27.87 11.69 29.78
N THR A 854 -28.12 10.39 29.96
CA THR A 854 -29.46 9.77 29.83
C THR A 854 -30.17 9.55 31.17
N GLY A 855 -29.43 9.60 32.29
CA GLY A 855 -29.95 9.28 33.63
C GLY A 855 -30.17 7.78 33.89
N LYS A 856 -29.93 6.90 32.90
CA LYS A 856 -30.03 5.44 33.01
C LYS A 856 -28.66 4.80 33.31
N VAL A 857 -28.63 3.52 33.70
CA VAL A 857 -27.38 2.83 34.06
C VAL A 857 -26.79 2.10 32.84
N TYR A 858 -25.58 2.50 32.43
CA TYR A 858 -24.78 1.81 31.39
C TYR A 858 -23.53 1.20 32.02
N ARG A 859 -23.16 0.00 31.59
CA ARG A 859 -21.91 -0.68 31.97
C ARG A 859 -21.25 -1.31 30.74
N SER A 860 -19.92 -1.33 30.67
CA SER A 860 -19.24 -2.06 29.59
C SER A 860 -19.40 -3.56 29.75
N ARG A 861 -19.44 -4.34 28.65
CA ARG A 861 -19.56 -5.81 28.69
C ARG A 861 -18.60 -6.48 29.66
N GLY A 862 -17.32 -6.06 29.66
CA GLY A 862 -16.31 -6.57 30.59
C GLY A 862 -16.61 -6.31 32.08
N ASP A 863 -17.34 -5.25 32.43
CA ASP A 863 -17.73 -4.96 33.82
C ASP A 863 -19.00 -5.74 34.25
N VAL A 864 -19.82 -6.17 33.28
CA VAL A 864 -21.03 -6.97 33.50
C VAL A 864 -20.66 -8.45 33.67
N GLU A 865 -19.78 -8.97 32.82
CA GLU A 865 -19.31 -10.36 32.88
C GLU A 865 -18.35 -10.64 34.04
N GLN A 866 -17.51 -9.66 34.43
CA GLN A 866 -16.38 -9.90 35.34
C GLN A 866 -16.53 -9.26 36.74
N GLY A 867 -17.57 -8.43 36.96
CA GLY A 867 -17.81 -7.72 38.22
C GLY A 867 -16.79 -6.60 38.55
N ALA A 868 -17.13 -5.72 39.50
CA ALA A 868 -16.26 -4.64 39.95
C ALA A 868 -15.10 -5.19 40.81
N THR A 869 -13.86 -5.09 40.33
CA THR A 869 -12.66 -5.60 41.01
C THR A 869 -11.95 -4.51 41.80
N THR A 870 -11.42 -4.85 42.98
CA THR A 870 -10.71 -3.93 43.88
C THR A 870 -9.22 -3.76 43.51
N LEU A 871 -8.73 -2.53 43.55
CA LEU A 871 -7.36 -2.12 43.21
C LEU A 871 -6.27 -2.98 43.87
N GLY A 872 -6.45 -3.32 45.16
CA GLY A 872 -5.48 -4.11 45.91
C GLY A 872 -5.31 -5.56 45.44
N HIS A 873 -6.37 -6.17 44.89
CA HIS A 873 -6.32 -7.56 44.42
C HIS A 873 -5.55 -7.66 43.09
N ILE A 874 -5.81 -6.75 42.16
CA ILE A 874 -5.13 -6.70 40.85
C ILE A 874 -3.64 -6.44 41.02
N MET A 875 -3.27 -5.46 41.86
CA MET A 875 -1.85 -5.17 42.11
C MET A 875 -1.12 -6.36 42.75
N LYS A 876 -1.73 -7.08 43.69
CA LYS A 876 -1.09 -8.24 44.34
C LYS A 876 -0.81 -9.37 43.33
N THR A 877 -1.74 -9.63 42.42
CA THR A 877 -1.58 -10.70 41.42
C THR A 877 -0.57 -10.30 40.34
N SER A 878 -0.63 -9.07 39.82
CA SER A 878 0.30 -8.57 38.80
C SER A 878 1.74 -8.44 39.30
N LEU A 879 1.95 -8.17 40.60
CA LEU A 879 3.30 -8.08 41.19
C LEU A 879 3.93 -9.44 41.51
N SER A 880 3.13 -10.49 41.73
CA SER A 880 3.65 -11.81 42.15
C SER A 880 3.92 -12.75 40.98
N ARG A 881 3.12 -12.68 39.91
CA ARG A 881 3.19 -13.60 38.76
C ARG A 881 4.50 -13.55 37.96
N PRO A 882 5.13 -12.37 37.69
CA PRO A 882 6.42 -12.32 37.01
C PRO A 882 7.51 -13.14 37.71
N TRP A 883 7.55 -13.12 39.05
CA TRP A 883 8.51 -13.90 39.83
C TRP A 883 8.25 -15.41 39.76
N VAL A 884 6.98 -15.80 39.76
CA VAL A 884 6.59 -17.22 39.63
C VAL A 884 7.02 -17.75 38.27
N LEU A 885 6.74 -17.01 37.19
CA LEU A 885 7.15 -17.41 35.84
C LEU A 885 8.67 -17.41 35.69
N LEU A 886 9.38 -16.41 36.24
CA LEU A 886 10.83 -16.35 36.15
C LEU A 886 11.53 -17.57 36.76
N PHE A 887 11.06 -18.06 37.91
CA PHE A 887 11.76 -19.13 38.63
C PHE A 887 11.15 -20.52 38.46
N ARG A 888 9.88 -20.64 38.04
CA ARG A 888 9.24 -21.95 37.80
C ARG A 888 9.26 -22.41 36.36
N GLU A 889 9.48 -21.51 35.41
CA GLU A 889 9.52 -21.83 33.98
C GLU A 889 10.97 -21.76 33.48
N PRO A 890 11.64 -22.91 33.23
CA PRO A 890 13.04 -22.94 32.81
C PRO A 890 13.32 -22.16 31.51
N ILE A 891 12.34 -22.12 30.61
CA ILE A 891 12.41 -21.36 29.36
C ILE A 891 12.57 -19.86 29.66
N VAL A 892 11.70 -19.32 30.52
CA VAL A 892 11.72 -17.91 30.91
C VAL A 892 13.00 -17.58 31.63
N LEU A 893 13.46 -18.42 32.56
CA LEU A 893 14.71 -18.20 33.30
C LEU A 893 15.93 -18.12 32.40
N LEU A 894 16.14 -19.15 31.56
CA LEU A 894 17.36 -19.26 30.74
C LEU A 894 17.44 -18.18 29.67
N LEU A 895 16.31 -17.88 29.02
CA LEU A 895 16.25 -16.84 28.01
C LEU A 895 16.34 -15.43 28.63
N SER A 896 15.71 -15.19 29.77
CA SER A 896 15.82 -13.90 30.48
C SER A 896 17.22 -13.70 31.04
N LEU A 897 17.88 -14.75 31.54
CA LEU A 897 19.27 -14.70 31.98
C LEU A 897 20.20 -14.32 30.82
N TYR A 898 19.97 -14.89 29.64
CA TYR A 898 20.78 -14.56 28.47
C TYR A 898 20.62 -13.09 28.07
N LEU A 899 19.39 -12.59 27.99
CA LEU A 899 19.12 -11.19 27.73
C LEU A 899 19.70 -10.26 28.80
N ALA A 900 19.66 -10.68 30.07
CA ALA A 900 20.23 -9.94 31.18
C ALA A 900 21.75 -9.81 31.09
N ILE A 901 22.47 -10.88 30.71
CA ILE A 901 23.93 -10.85 30.52
C ILE A 901 24.30 -9.91 29.37
N ILE A 902 23.61 -9.98 28.23
CA ILE A 902 23.89 -9.12 27.07
C ILE A 902 23.62 -7.65 27.42
N TYR A 903 22.50 -7.37 28.08
CA TYR A 903 22.14 -6.01 28.48
C TYR A 903 23.08 -5.46 29.56
N GLY A 904 23.44 -6.29 30.54
CA GLY A 904 24.46 -5.97 31.53
C GLY A 904 25.77 -5.59 30.86
N THR A 905 26.18 -6.36 29.86
CA THR A 905 27.41 -6.10 29.08
C THR A 905 27.36 -4.73 28.42
N LEU A 906 26.23 -4.35 27.79
CA LEU A 906 26.05 -3.01 27.20
C LEU A 906 26.28 -1.89 28.22
N TYR A 907 25.65 -1.97 29.39
CA TYR A 907 25.80 -0.97 30.44
C TYR A 907 27.19 -1.01 31.07
N GLY A 908 27.81 -2.19 31.12
CA GLY A 908 29.21 -2.35 31.49
C GLY A 908 30.16 -1.59 30.56
N LEU A 909 29.80 -1.40 29.27
CA LEU A 909 30.60 -0.59 28.34
C LEU A 909 30.68 0.88 28.76
N PHE A 910 29.69 1.41 29.50
CA PHE A 910 29.76 2.78 30.03
C PHE A 910 30.84 2.97 31.10
N GLY A 911 31.25 1.89 31.78
CA GLY A 911 32.43 1.89 32.64
C GLY A 911 33.70 1.51 31.88
N ALA A 912 33.61 0.54 30.97
CA ALA A 912 34.78 -0.01 30.27
C ALA A 912 35.36 0.94 29.23
N PHE A 913 34.55 1.62 28.41
CA PHE A 913 35.04 2.49 27.34
C PHE A 913 35.80 3.70 27.87
N PRO A 914 35.36 4.39 28.94
CA PRO A 914 36.19 5.41 29.58
C PRO A 914 37.55 4.88 30.05
N ILE A 915 37.61 3.68 30.64
CA ILE A 915 38.89 3.08 31.08
C ILE A 915 39.79 2.78 29.86
N VAL A 916 39.25 2.13 28.82
CA VAL A 916 40.01 1.70 27.65
C VAL A 916 40.45 2.87 26.77
N TYR A 917 39.56 3.83 26.49
CA TYR A 917 39.83 4.89 25.52
C TYR A 917 40.23 6.22 26.17
N GLN A 918 39.67 6.58 27.32
CA GLN A 918 40.00 7.85 27.97
C GLN A 918 41.22 7.69 28.90
N GLN A 919 41.20 6.73 29.83
CA GLN A 919 42.31 6.54 30.77
C GLN A 919 43.54 5.91 30.11
N THR A 920 43.36 4.84 29.33
CA THR A 920 44.49 4.07 28.79
C THR A 920 45.05 4.67 27.49
N ARG A 921 44.23 5.34 26.67
CA ARG A 921 44.67 6.00 25.41
C ARG A 921 44.73 7.54 25.49
N GLY A 922 44.27 8.15 26.58
CA GLY A 922 44.30 9.60 26.78
C GLY A 922 43.30 10.38 25.92
N TRP A 923 42.23 9.76 25.42
CA TRP A 923 41.23 10.47 24.64
C TRP A 923 40.31 11.32 25.51
N SER A 924 39.80 12.39 24.92
CA SER A 924 38.77 13.23 25.53
C SER A 924 37.48 12.42 25.77
N ALA A 925 36.61 12.83 26.69
CA ALA A 925 35.33 12.18 26.95
C ALA A 925 34.43 12.00 25.71
N GLY A 926 34.33 13.01 24.84
CA GLY A 926 33.58 13.00 23.59
C GLY A 926 34.16 12.02 22.57
N ILE A 927 35.48 12.12 22.29
CA ILE A 927 36.17 11.19 21.38
C ILE A 927 36.16 9.76 21.93
N GLY A 928 36.34 9.61 23.24
CA GLY A 928 36.28 8.34 23.98
C GLY A 928 34.92 7.66 23.96
N ALA A 929 33.85 8.38 23.60
CA ALA A 929 32.51 7.83 23.42
C ALA A 929 32.22 7.39 21.97
N LEU A 930 32.97 7.86 20.97
CA LEU A 930 32.80 7.45 19.56
C LEU A 930 32.90 5.94 19.28
N PRO A 931 33.62 5.11 20.06
CA PRO A 931 33.58 3.65 19.93
C PRO A 931 32.16 3.04 20.00
N PHE A 932 31.20 3.72 20.64
CA PHE A 932 29.78 3.32 20.60
C PHE A 932 29.19 3.35 19.17
N LEU A 933 29.77 4.08 18.22
CA LEU A 933 29.38 4.03 16.81
C LEU A 933 29.57 2.63 16.20
N GLY A 934 30.57 1.86 16.63
CA GLY A 934 30.73 0.48 16.17
C GLY A 934 29.55 -0.40 16.60
N VAL A 935 29.12 -0.25 17.86
CA VAL A 935 27.89 -0.90 18.36
C VAL A 935 26.67 -0.45 17.54
N MET A 936 26.55 0.86 17.24
CA MET A 936 25.45 1.41 16.45
C MET A 936 25.37 0.82 15.04
N VAL A 937 26.50 0.72 14.34
CA VAL A 937 26.57 0.12 12.99
C VAL A 937 26.09 -1.33 13.03
N GLY A 938 26.51 -2.08 14.05
CA GLY A 938 26.00 -3.44 14.29
C GLY A 938 24.48 -3.48 14.49
N MET A 939 23.95 -2.58 15.32
CA MET A 939 22.50 -2.50 15.58
C MET A 939 21.70 -2.18 14.31
N ILE A 940 22.15 -1.23 13.48
CA ILE A 940 21.50 -0.88 12.20
C ILE A 940 21.52 -2.08 11.24
N ALA A 941 22.65 -2.78 11.13
CA ALA A 941 22.76 -3.99 10.32
C ALA A 941 21.80 -5.11 10.79
N ALA A 942 21.60 -5.23 12.11
CA ALA A 942 20.65 -6.19 12.68
C ALA A 942 19.19 -5.84 12.37
N VAL A 943 18.81 -4.55 12.42
CA VAL A 943 17.47 -4.11 12.01
C VAL A 943 17.22 -4.41 10.53
N ALA A 944 18.20 -4.11 9.66
CA ALA A 944 18.11 -4.44 8.24
C ALA A 944 17.96 -5.96 7.99
N TYR A 945 18.73 -6.77 8.72
CA TYR A 945 18.60 -8.23 8.69
C TYR A 945 17.23 -8.71 9.20
N ALA A 946 16.72 -8.14 10.28
CA ALA A 946 15.42 -8.50 10.85
C ALA A 946 14.26 -8.19 9.89
N ILE A 947 14.32 -7.07 9.15
CA ILE A 947 13.34 -6.72 8.11
C ILE A 947 13.38 -7.77 6.98
N PHE A 948 14.58 -8.21 6.58
CA PHE A 948 14.72 -9.27 5.58
C PHE A 948 14.19 -10.63 6.09
N ASP A 949 14.53 -11.03 7.33
CA ASP A 949 14.07 -12.29 7.94
C ASP A 949 12.56 -12.32 8.18
N ASN A 950 11.91 -11.16 8.35
CA ASN A 950 10.46 -11.10 8.54
C ASN A 950 9.70 -11.75 7.37
N ARG A 951 10.21 -11.63 6.13
CA ARG A 951 9.65 -12.30 4.94
C ARG A 951 9.68 -13.83 5.06
N ARG A 952 10.71 -14.39 5.72
CA ARG A 952 10.79 -15.84 6.02
C ARG A 952 9.73 -16.23 7.04
N PHE A 953 9.54 -15.42 8.07
CA PHE A 953 8.54 -15.68 9.11
C PHE A 953 7.10 -15.61 8.56
N GLU A 954 6.79 -14.63 7.70
CA GLU A 954 5.48 -14.52 7.03
C GLU A 954 5.13 -15.78 6.23
N ARG A 955 6.07 -16.28 5.41
CA ARG A 955 5.89 -17.56 4.68
C ARG A 955 5.63 -18.74 5.62
N MET A 956 6.24 -18.76 6.79
CA MET A 956 6.03 -19.80 7.79
C MET A 956 4.67 -19.66 8.50
N HIS A 957 4.21 -18.43 8.73
CA HIS A 957 2.89 -18.12 9.28
C HIS A 957 1.78 -18.60 8.33
N ASP A 958 1.92 -18.30 7.03
CA ASP A 958 0.98 -18.75 5.99
C ASP A 958 0.95 -20.29 5.90
N LYS A 959 2.11 -20.95 6.04
CA LYS A 959 2.22 -22.42 5.99
C LYS A 959 1.57 -23.15 7.18
N HIS A 960 1.34 -22.47 8.31
CA HIS A 960 0.76 -23.06 9.52
C HIS A 960 -0.63 -22.49 9.83
N ASN A 961 -1.39 -22.07 8.79
CA ASN A 961 -2.73 -21.50 8.94
C ASN A 961 -2.82 -20.41 10.02
N GLY A 962 -1.81 -19.52 10.10
CA GLY A 962 -1.80 -18.43 11.08
C GLY A 962 -1.28 -18.78 12.48
N PHE A 963 -0.94 -20.04 12.77
CA PHE A 963 -0.40 -20.50 14.06
C PHE A 963 0.99 -21.13 13.92
N PRO A 964 2.02 -20.37 13.52
CA PRO A 964 3.37 -20.91 13.43
C PRO A 964 3.91 -21.31 14.81
N PRO A 965 4.74 -22.36 14.91
CA PRO A 965 5.39 -22.72 16.16
C PRO A 965 6.31 -21.58 16.63
N PRO A 966 6.34 -21.23 17.93
CA PRO A 966 7.23 -20.21 18.49
C PRO A 966 8.70 -20.36 18.06
N GLU A 967 9.18 -21.59 17.88
CA GLU A 967 10.55 -21.90 17.44
C GLU A 967 10.91 -21.28 16.08
N ALA A 968 9.94 -20.92 15.25
CA ALA A 968 10.16 -20.21 13.98
C ALA A 968 10.84 -18.83 14.17
N ARG A 969 10.74 -18.23 15.37
CA ARG A 969 11.36 -16.95 15.75
C ARG A 969 12.86 -17.05 16.08
N ILE A 970 13.38 -18.25 16.36
CA ILE A 970 14.74 -18.46 16.87
C ILE A 970 15.88 -18.34 15.84
N PRO A 971 15.73 -18.66 14.53
CA PRO A 971 16.88 -18.70 13.61
C PRO A 971 17.79 -17.47 13.55
N PRO A 972 17.30 -16.21 13.57
CA PRO A 972 18.17 -15.02 13.71
C PRO A 972 19.02 -15.02 14.99
N THR A 973 18.46 -15.57 16.08
CA THR A 973 19.11 -15.71 17.39
C THR A 973 20.31 -16.67 17.33
N LEU A 974 20.29 -17.67 16.45
CA LEU A 974 21.39 -18.64 16.29
C LEU A 974 22.65 -17.98 15.70
N ILE A 975 22.46 -17.12 14.70
CA ILE A 975 23.57 -16.36 14.09
C ILE A 975 24.12 -15.38 15.12
N ALA A 976 23.21 -14.71 15.81
CA ALA A 976 23.54 -13.69 16.79
C ALA A 976 24.27 -14.25 18.02
N SER A 977 23.94 -15.46 18.48
CA SER A 977 24.61 -16.08 19.63
C SER A 977 26.08 -16.41 19.35
N ILE A 978 26.46 -16.62 18.10
CA ILE A 978 27.86 -16.81 17.69
C ILE A 978 28.55 -15.43 17.51
N ALA A 979 27.85 -14.46 16.93
CA ALA A 979 28.40 -13.13 16.67
C ALA A 979 28.82 -12.36 17.95
N ILE A 980 28.05 -12.49 19.04
CA ILE A 980 28.31 -11.76 20.29
C ILE A 980 29.66 -12.15 20.92
N PRO A 981 29.97 -13.43 21.19
CA PRO A 981 31.26 -13.82 21.75
C PRO A 981 32.43 -13.49 20.84
N ILE A 982 32.27 -13.61 19.52
CA ILE A 982 33.30 -13.20 18.55
C ILE A 982 33.64 -11.72 18.74
N GLY A 983 32.63 -10.85 18.80
CA GLY A 983 32.85 -9.41 19.00
C GLY A 983 33.51 -9.09 20.34
N LEU A 984 33.02 -9.67 21.44
CA LEU A 984 33.54 -9.40 22.79
C LEU A 984 34.97 -9.90 23.00
N ILE A 985 35.29 -11.12 22.53
CA ILE A 985 36.64 -11.69 22.62
C ILE A 985 37.61 -10.93 21.71
N TRP A 986 37.17 -10.57 20.50
CA TRP A 986 37.97 -9.75 19.60
C TRP A 986 38.28 -8.38 20.21
N PHE A 987 37.28 -7.73 20.82
CA PHE A 987 37.47 -6.46 21.51
C PHE A 987 38.46 -6.58 22.68
N ALA A 988 38.34 -7.64 23.49
CA ALA A 988 39.22 -7.89 24.63
C ALA A 988 40.71 -7.95 24.24
N TRP A 989 41.05 -8.56 23.11
CA TRP A 989 42.44 -8.71 22.66
C TRP A 989 42.95 -7.56 21.79
N THR A 990 42.06 -6.64 21.39
CA THR A 990 42.43 -5.50 20.52
C THR A 990 42.34 -4.15 21.19
N ASN A 991 41.91 -4.10 22.46
CA ASN A 991 41.73 -2.87 23.21
C ASN A 991 43.05 -2.21 23.73
N SER A 992 44.22 -2.83 23.53
CA SER A 992 45.54 -2.28 23.90
C SER A 992 45.91 -1.03 23.07
N PRO A 993 46.55 -0.01 23.66
CA PRO A 993 47.13 1.13 22.94
C PRO A 993 48.09 0.76 21.80
N SER A 994 48.78 -0.39 21.90
CA SER A 994 49.70 -0.89 20.87
C SER A 994 49.02 -1.27 19.56
N ILE A 995 47.70 -1.50 19.58
CA ILE A 995 46.90 -1.86 18.42
C ILE A 995 46.09 -0.63 17.97
N HIS A 996 46.00 -0.43 16.66
CA HIS A 996 45.26 0.70 16.10
C HIS A 996 43.81 0.68 16.59
N TRP A 997 43.35 1.82 17.12
CA TRP A 997 42.08 1.95 17.83
C TRP A 997 40.88 1.44 17.02
N ILE A 998 40.89 1.61 15.69
CA ILE A 998 39.78 1.20 14.81
C ILE A 998 39.47 -0.29 14.90
N VAL A 999 40.49 -1.14 15.14
CA VAL A 999 40.30 -2.59 15.22
C VAL A 999 39.41 -2.94 16.41
N SER A 1000 39.67 -2.32 17.57
CA SER A 1000 38.83 -2.48 18.76
C SER A 1000 37.43 -1.92 18.58
N VAL A 1001 37.26 -0.83 17.81
CA VAL A 1001 35.93 -0.26 17.51
C VAL A 1001 35.13 -1.18 16.58
N ILE A 1002 35.75 -1.70 15.51
CA ILE A 1002 35.11 -2.67 14.59
C ILE A 1002 34.70 -3.94 15.33
N ALA A 1003 35.50 -4.39 16.31
CA ALA A 1003 35.18 -5.55 17.13
C ALA A 1003 33.86 -5.41 17.92
N THR A 1004 33.34 -4.19 18.10
CA THR A 1004 32.04 -3.95 18.75
C THR A 1004 30.84 -4.11 17.81
N VAL A 1005 31.06 -4.16 16.49
CA VAL A 1005 29.99 -4.33 15.47
C VAL A 1005 29.27 -5.68 15.62
N PRO A 1006 29.97 -6.85 15.71
CA PRO A 1006 29.31 -8.13 15.94
C PRO A 1006 28.50 -8.19 17.24
N PHE A 1007 28.96 -7.48 18.28
CA PHE A 1007 28.22 -7.37 19.55
C PHE A 1007 26.91 -6.59 19.37
N GLY A 1008 26.95 -5.41 18.73
CA GLY A 1008 25.75 -4.62 18.44
C GLY A 1008 24.76 -5.35 17.52
N PHE A 1009 25.27 -6.06 16.50
CA PHE A 1009 24.48 -6.88 15.60
C PHE A 1009 23.78 -8.02 16.34
N GLY A 1010 24.55 -8.81 17.09
CA GLY A 1010 24.01 -9.95 17.80
C GLY A 1010 23.04 -9.55 18.90
N MET A 1011 23.30 -8.45 19.63
CA MET A 1011 22.42 -7.97 20.69
C MET A 1011 20.99 -7.76 20.19
N VAL A 1012 20.81 -6.97 19.12
CA VAL A 1012 19.47 -6.63 18.62
C VAL A 1012 18.72 -7.89 18.14
N LEU A 1013 19.39 -8.78 17.41
CA LEU A 1013 18.76 -10.00 16.91
C LEU A 1013 18.35 -10.97 18.03
N ILE A 1014 19.17 -11.12 19.08
CA ILE A 1014 18.80 -11.96 20.23
C ILE A 1014 17.64 -11.34 20.98
N PHE A 1015 17.65 -10.02 21.17
CA PHE A 1015 16.53 -9.33 21.80
C PHE A 1015 15.23 -9.55 21.02
N ILE A 1016 15.20 -9.29 19.71
CA ILE A 1016 13.99 -9.46 18.90
C ILE A 1016 13.55 -10.93 18.89
N GLY A 1017 14.47 -11.87 18.65
CA GLY A 1017 14.16 -13.29 18.53
C GLY A 1017 13.63 -13.90 19.83
N VAL A 1018 14.29 -13.63 20.96
CA VAL A 1018 13.88 -14.13 22.28
C VAL A 1018 12.59 -13.45 22.75
N PHE A 1019 12.44 -12.15 22.55
CA PHE A 1019 11.24 -11.42 22.99
C PHE A 1019 9.99 -11.91 22.26
N ASN A 1020 10.07 -12.11 20.95
CA ASN A 1020 8.97 -12.68 20.17
C ASN A 1020 8.72 -14.16 20.53
N TYR A 1021 9.77 -14.95 20.75
CA TYR A 1021 9.61 -16.35 21.21
C TYR A 1021 8.86 -16.44 22.54
N LEU A 1022 9.18 -15.58 23.52
CA LEU A 1022 8.53 -15.57 24.82
C LEU A 1022 7.05 -15.16 24.73
N ILE A 1023 6.70 -14.21 23.86
CA ILE A 1023 5.31 -13.82 23.60
C ILE A 1023 4.53 -14.99 23.00
N ASP A 1024 5.08 -15.64 21.97
CA ASP A 1024 4.39 -16.71 21.24
C ASP A 1024 4.34 -18.03 22.05
N ALA A 1025 5.33 -18.29 22.93
CA ALA A 1025 5.35 -19.48 23.79
C ALA A 1025 4.45 -19.37 25.02
N TYR A 1026 4.14 -18.16 25.48
CA TYR A 1026 3.34 -17.87 26.67
C TYR A 1026 2.23 -16.88 26.32
N THR A 1027 1.48 -17.12 25.25
CA THR A 1027 0.47 -16.18 24.70
C THR A 1027 -0.51 -15.64 25.76
N ILE A 1028 -1.02 -16.52 26.63
CA ILE A 1028 -1.94 -16.19 27.72
C ILE A 1028 -1.24 -15.67 28.99
N PHE A 1029 0.09 -15.54 29.00
CA PHE A 1029 0.88 -15.00 30.12
C PHE A 1029 1.94 -13.98 29.65
N SER A 1030 1.75 -13.42 28.46
CA SER A 1030 2.79 -12.70 27.73
C SER A 1030 3.27 -11.45 28.46
N ALA A 1031 2.38 -10.64 29.04
CA ALA A 1031 2.75 -9.43 29.77
C ALA A 1031 3.59 -9.76 31.01
N SER A 1032 3.17 -10.81 31.73
CA SER A 1032 3.86 -11.28 32.94
C SER A 1032 5.27 -11.82 32.67
N VAL A 1033 5.46 -12.55 31.56
CA VAL A 1033 6.78 -13.04 31.12
C VAL A 1033 7.70 -11.90 30.69
N LEU A 1034 7.17 -10.92 29.94
CA LEU A 1034 7.95 -9.75 29.50
C LEU A 1034 8.35 -8.85 30.69
N ALA A 1035 7.48 -8.71 31.69
CA ALA A 1035 7.80 -8.02 32.93
C ALA A 1035 8.91 -8.74 33.70
N ALA A 1036 8.83 -10.06 33.83
CA ALA A 1036 9.86 -10.88 34.48
C ALA A 1036 11.24 -10.72 33.83
N ASN A 1037 11.27 -10.81 32.49
CA ASN A 1037 12.47 -10.58 31.70
C ASN A 1037 13.03 -9.17 31.90
N THR A 1038 12.17 -8.15 31.88
CA THR A 1038 12.58 -6.74 32.05
C THR A 1038 13.18 -6.49 33.43
N VAL A 1039 12.60 -7.07 34.50
CA VAL A 1039 13.11 -6.96 35.87
C VAL A 1039 14.50 -7.57 35.96
N LEU A 1040 14.66 -8.85 35.57
CA LEU A 1040 15.95 -9.53 35.66
C LEU A 1040 17.03 -8.80 34.85
N ARG A 1041 16.68 -8.41 33.62
CA ARG A 1041 17.58 -7.66 32.74
C ARG A 1041 18.02 -6.33 33.35
N SER A 1042 17.09 -5.58 33.93
CA SER A 1042 17.38 -4.25 34.50
C SER A 1042 18.18 -4.35 35.79
N VAL A 1043 17.95 -5.38 36.61
CA VAL A 1043 18.76 -5.65 37.82
C VAL A 1043 20.21 -5.96 37.43
N VAL A 1044 20.42 -6.83 36.43
CA VAL A 1044 21.77 -7.14 35.94
C VAL A 1044 22.41 -5.92 35.26
N GLY A 1045 21.63 -5.16 34.48
CA GLY A 1045 22.05 -3.88 33.90
C GLY A 1045 22.49 -2.84 34.94
N ALA A 1046 21.82 -2.78 36.08
CA ALA A 1046 22.19 -1.92 37.20
C ALA A 1046 23.45 -2.43 37.93
N ALA A 1047 23.68 -3.74 37.99
CA ALA A 1047 24.82 -4.33 38.69
C ALA A 1047 26.15 -4.14 37.93
N PHE A 1048 26.16 -4.30 36.61
CA PHE A 1048 27.39 -4.28 35.80
C PHE A 1048 28.24 -3.02 35.97
N PRO A 1049 27.69 -1.79 35.90
CA PRO A 1049 28.47 -0.57 36.10
C PRO A 1049 29.14 -0.44 37.49
N LEU A 1050 28.64 -1.15 38.51
CA LEU A 1050 29.16 -1.06 39.87
C LEU A 1050 30.45 -1.86 40.07
N PHE A 1051 30.56 -3.02 39.42
CA PHE A 1051 31.75 -3.87 39.56
C PHE A 1051 32.76 -3.72 38.42
N VAL A 1052 32.37 -3.15 37.27
CA VAL A 1052 33.26 -2.98 36.11
C VAL A 1052 34.55 -2.24 36.47
N PRO A 1053 34.55 -1.10 37.20
CA PRO A 1053 35.80 -0.44 37.58
C PRO A 1053 36.74 -1.36 38.36
N TYR A 1054 36.24 -2.05 39.39
CA TYR A 1054 37.04 -3.00 40.18
C TYR A 1054 37.54 -4.20 39.36
N MET A 1055 36.72 -4.67 38.41
CA MET A 1055 37.08 -5.76 37.52
C MET A 1055 38.25 -5.38 36.60
N TYR A 1056 38.25 -4.15 36.06
CA TYR A 1056 39.33 -3.64 35.21
C TYR A 1056 40.59 -3.30 36.01
N ASP A 1057 40.45 -2.79 37.24
CA ASP A 1057 41.59 -2.55 38.14
C ASP A 1057 42.28 -3.85 38.56
N GLY A 1058 41.52 -4.92 38.85
CA GLY A 1058 42.05 -6.19 39.33
C GLY A 1058 42.58 -7.14 38.26
N LEU A 1059 41.97 -7.14 37.05
CA LEU A 1059 42.28 -8.11 35.98
C LEU A 1059 42.95 -7.47 34.76
N GLY A 1060 43.01 -6.14 34.71
CA GLY A 1060 43.51 -5.39 33.55
C GLY A 1060 42.54 -5.38 32.37
N ILE A 1061 42.80 -4.50 31.40
CA ILE A 1061 41.89 -4.20 30.28
C ILE A 1061 41.57 -5.42 29.39
N HIS A 1062 42.45 -6.42 29.31
CA HIS A 1062 42.23 -7.60 28.46
C HIS A 1062 41.32 -8.62 29.14
N TRP A 1063 41.73 -9.12 30.31
CA TRP A 1063 41.02 -10.19 31.01
C TRP A 1063 39.70 -9.73 31.62
N ALA A 1064 39.58 -8.46 32.02
CA ALA A 1064 38.32 -7.90 32.45
C ALA A 1064 37.25 -7.93 31.33
N THR A 1065 37.63 -7.59 30.09
CA THR A 1065 36.74 -7.64 28.93
C THR A 1065 36.39 -9.08 28.50
N MET A 1066 37.23 -10.07 28.80
CA MET A 1066 36.97 -11.48 28.51
C MET A 1066 35.82 -12.08 29.33
N ILE A 1067 35.55 -11.56 30.53
CA ILE A 1067 34.50 -12.11 31.41
C ILE A 1067 33.12 -12.06 30.76
N PRO A 1068 32.62 -10.90 30.26
CA PRO A 1068 31.39 -10.85 29.48
C PRO A 1068 31.40 -11.77 28.24
N GLY A 1069 32.56 -11.90 27.58
CA GLY A 1069 32.75 -12.79 26.43
C GLY A 1069 32.53 -14.27 26.79
N PHE A 1070 33.08 -14.73 27.92
CA PHE A 1070 32.87 -16.09 28.40
C PHE A 1070 31.44 -16.33 28.89
N LEU A 1071 30.82 -15.34 29.54
CA LEU A 1071 29.41 -15.43 29.92
C LEU A 1071 28.51 -15.55 28.68
N ALA A 1072 28.76 -14.78 27.63
CA ALA A 1072 28.03 -14.90 26.36
C ALA A 1072 28.30 -16.24 25.67
N LEU A 1073 29.55 -16.74 25.70
CA LEU A 1073 29.93 -18.04 25.15
C LEU A 1073 29.18 -19.18 25.85
N ALA A 1074 29.04 -19.12 27.18
CA ALA A 1074 28.28 -20.10 27.96
C ALA A 1074 26.78 -20.13 27.61
N CYS A 1075 26.24 -19.04 27.05
CA CYS A 1075 24.85 -18.95 26.63
C CYS A 1075 24.59 -19.42 25.18
N ILE A 1076 25.62 -19.68 24.37
CA ILE A 1076 25.45 -20.18 22.98
C ILE A 1076 24.53 -21.41 22.91
N PRO A 1077 24.60 -22.41 23.80
CA PRO A 1077 23.74 -23.57 23.69
C PRO A 1077 22.24 -23.26 23.80
N PHE A 1078 21.82 -22.18 24.49
CA PHE A 1078 20.41 -21.95 24.79
C PHE A 1078 19.55 -21.80 23.52
N PRO A 1079 19.86 -20.91 22.55
CA PRO A 1079 19.06 -20.80 21.33
C PRO A 1079 19.01 -22.09 20.50
N PHE A 1080 20.12 -22.85 20.44
CA PHE A 1080 20.16 -24.12 19.71
C PHE A 1080 19.31 -25.21 20.37
N LEU A 1081 19.32 -25.28 21.71
CA LEU A 1081 18.49 -26.20 22.46
C LEU A 1081 17.00 -25.88 22.28
N PHE A 1082 16.60 -24.60 22.34
CA PHE A 1082 15.21 -24.21 22.11
C PHE A 1082 14.78 -24.35 20.65
N TYR A 1083 15.68 -24.17 19.68
CA TYR A 1083 15.37 -24.41 18.27
C TYR A 1083 15.07 -25.89 17.98
N LYS A 1084 15.90 -26.81 18.52
CA LYS A 1084 15.77 -28.24 18.23
C LYS A 1084 14.79 -28.97 19.15
N TYR A 1085 14.73 -28.59 20.43
CA TYR A 1085 13.97 -29.30 21.46
C TYR A 1085 12.85 -28.45 22.09
N GLY A 1086 12.60 -27.23 21.59
CA GLY A 1086 11.65 -26.27 22.17
C GLY A 1086 10.25 -26.85 22.41
N ALA A 1087 9.67 -27.53 21.42
CA ALA A 1087 8.35 -28.15 21.56
C ALA A 1087 8.29 -29.21 22.67
N ALA A 1088 9.35 -30.02 22.83
CA ALA A 1088 9.41 -31.03 23.89
C ALA A 1088 9.59 -30.41 25.28
N ILE A 1089 10.33 -29.30 25.37
CA ILE A 1089 10.55 -28.55 26.62
C ILE A 1089 9.26 -27.83 27.03
N ARG A 1090 8.55 -27.19 26.10
CA ARG A 1090 7.28 -26.47 26.36
C ARG A 1090 6.19 -27.39 26.90
N LYS A 1091 6.07 -28.62 26.39
CA LYS A 1091 5.11 -29.62 26.92
C LYS A 1091 5.36 -30.02 28.37
N ARG A 1092 6.59 -29.86 28.88
CA ARG A 1092 6.95 -30.15 30.28
C ARG A 1092 6.82 -28.94 31.20
N CYS A 1093 6.58 -27.77 30.61
CA CYS A 1093 6.45 -26.49 31.28
C CYS A 1093 4.96 -26.20 31.53
N LYS A 1094 4.57 -25.90 32.77
CA LYS A 1094 3.15 -25.83 33.15
C LYS A 1094 2.43 -24.71 32.40
N TYR A 1095 2.96 -23.49 32.46
CA TYR A 1095 2.30 -22.31 31.91
C TYR A 1095 2.43 -22.24 30.37
N ALA A 1096 3.52 -22.78 29.81
CA ALA A 1096 3.66 -22.92 28.36
C ALA A 1096 2.70 -23.98 27.79
N ALA A 1097 2.54 -25.13 28.45
CA ALA A 1097 1.59 -26.17 28.03
C ALA A 1097 0.13 -25.69 28.14
N GLU A 1098 -0.20 -24.89 29.16
CA GLU A 1098 -1.52 -24.25 29.29
C GLU A 1098 -1.80 -23.28 28.13
N SER A 1099 -0.79 -22.52 27.71
CA SER A 1099 -0.87 -21.64 26.53
C SER A 1099 -1.05 -22.42 25.22
N GLU A 1100 -0.32 -23.53 25.05
CA GLU A 1100 -0.44 -24.41 23.87
C GLU A 1100 -1.81 -25.11 23.82
N ALA A 1101 -2.32 -25.59 24.97
CA ALA A 1101 -3.64 -26.22 25.05
C ALA A 1101 -4.78 -25.22 24.75
N PHE A 1102 -4.64 -23.97 25.21
CA PHE A 1102 -5.60 -22.90 24.89
C PHE A 1102 -5.62 -22.61 23.38
N LEU A 1103 -4.45 -22.47 22.76
CA LEU A 1103 -4.34 -22.24 21.31
C LEU A 1103 -4.91 -23.42 20.50
N ARG A 1104 -4.65 -24.66 20.91
CA ARG A 1104 -5.24 -25.85 20.26
C ARG A 1104 -6.77 -25.88 20.34
N ARG A 1105 -7.35 -25.60 21.51
CA ARG A 1105 -8.81 -25.53 21.67
C ARG A 1105 -9.42 -24.46 20.77
N MET A 1106 -8.75 -23.32 20.61
CA MET A 1106 -9.21 -22.29 19.68
C MET A 1106 -9.11 -22.73 18.22
N GLN A 1107 -8.07 -23.47 17.84
CA GLN A 1107 -7.95 -24.06 16.51
C GLN A 1107 -9.05 -25.10 16.26
N GLU A 1108 -9.27 -26.01 17.20
CA GLU A 1108 -10.32 -27.03 17.12
C GLU A 1108 -11.71 -26.40 17.03
N GLN A 1109 -11.99 -25.33 17.79
CA GLN A 1109 -13.25 -24.58 17.68
C GLN A 1109 -13.43 -23.86 16.32
N GLN A 1110 -12.34 -23.39 15.70
CA GLN A 1110 -12.38 -22.80 14.37
C GLN A 1110 -12.59 -23.85 13.28
N ASP A 1111 -11.95 -25.01 13.42
CA ASP A 1111 -12.09 -26.13 12.48
C ASP A 1111 -13.48 -26.79 12.58
N ASP A 1112 -14.05 -26.93 13.80
CA ASP A 1112 -15.40 -27.46 14.01
C ASP A 1112 -16.50 -26.53 13.45
N GLU A 1113 -16.35 -25.20 13.63
CA GLU A 1113 -17.24 -24.20 13.03
C GLU A 1113 -17.18 -24.27 11.48
N GLU A 1114 -15.99 -24.43 10.87
CA GLU A 1114 -15.83 -24.60 9.42
C GLU A 1114 -16.47 -25.91 8.90
N SER A 1115 -16.29 -27.05 9.59
CA SER A 1115 -16.92 -28.31 9.15
C SER A 1115 -18.45 -28.25 9.18
N SER A 1116 -19.02 -27.52 10.15
CA SER A 1116 -20.46 -27.35 10.25
C SER A 1116 -21.04 -26.44 9.15
N GLU A 1117 -20.26 -25.47 8.65
CA GLU A 1117 -20.64 -24.61 7.52
C GLU A 1117 -20.45 -25.28 6.14
N GLU A 1118 -19.53 -26.25 6.02
CA GLU A 1118 -19.36 -27.06 4.80
C GLU A 1118 -20.45 -28.14 4.69
N ASP A 1119 -20.79 -28.82 5.79
CA ASP A 1119 -21.89 -29.80 5.82
C ASP A 1119 -23.27 -29.15 5.53
N GLU A 1120 -23.49 -27.88 5.92
CA GLU A 1120 -24.70 -27.13 5.57
C GLU A 1120 -24.77 -26.69 4.09
N LYS A 1121 -23.65 -26.70 3.36
CA LYS A 1121 -23.59 -26.31 1.93
C LYS A 1121 -23.77 -27.50 0.97
N GLU A 1122 -23.54 -28.73 1.41
CA GLU A 1122 -23.70 -29.94 0.58
C GLU A 1122 -25.06 -30.65 0.70
N GLU A 1123 -25.91 -30.31 1.67
CA GLU A 1123 -27.25 -30.91 1.79
C GLU A 1123 -28.21 -30.40 0.68
N THR A 1124 -28.77 -31.33 -0.10
CA THR A 1124 -29.79 -31.02 -1.12
C THR A 1124 -31.09 -30.52 -0.48
N PRO A 1125 -31.91 -29.71 -1.18
CA PRO A 1125 -33.18 -29.19 -0.63
C PRO A 1125 -34.15 -30.27 -0.14
N GLU A 1126 -34.07 -31.49 -0.70
CA GLU A 1126 -34.86 -32.64 -0.26
C GLU A 1126 -34.37 -33.22 1.08
N ALA A 1127 -33.05 -33.26 1.33
CA ALA A 1127 -32.48 -33.70 2.60
C ALA A 1127 -32.83 -32.74 3.75
N ILE A 1128 -32.83 -31.43 3.46
CA ILE A 1128 -33.24 -30.38 4.41
C ILE A 1128 -34.74 -30.53 4.76
N ALA A 1129 -35.60 -30.81 3.77
CA ALA A 1129 -37.04 -31.01 3.98
C ALA A 1129 -37.38 -32.32 4.73
N GLU A 1130 -36.56 -33.37 4.58
CA GLU A 1130 -36.72 -34.63 5.32
C GLU A 1130 -36.23 -34.50 6.77
N ARG A 1131 -35.14 -33.75 7.00
CA ARG A 1131 -34.62 -33.43 8.33
C ARG A 1131 -35.58 -32.54 9.13
N GLU A 1132 -36.24 -31.57 8.48
CA GLU A 1132 -37.29 -30.76 9.12
C GLU A 1132 -38.56 -31.57 9.44
N ARG A 1133 -38.90 -32.58 8.63
CA ARG A 1133 -40.00 -33.52 8.96
C ARG A 1133 -39.66 -34.44 10.12
N ASN A 1134 -38.41 -34.88 10.25
CA ASN A 1134 -37.97 -35.75 11.34
C ASN A 1134 -37.76 -34.98 12.67
N ARG A 1135 -37.33 -33.70 12.63
CA ARG A 1135 -37.21 -32.84 13.83
C ARG A 1135 -38.55 -32.56 14.51
N GLY A 1136 -39.66 -32.58 13.77
CA GLY A 1136 -41.01 -32.43 14.32
C GLY A 1136 -41.51 -33.62 15.14
N VAL A 1137 -40.85 -34.78 15.04
CA VAL A 1137 -41.23 -36.00 15.78
C VAL A 1137 -40.41 -36.13 17.08
N GLU A 1138 -39.15 -35.68 17.10
CA GLU A 1138 -38.28 -35.76 18.29
C GLU A 1138 -38.61 -34.71 19.37
N GLU A 1139 -39.15 -33.54 19.01
CA GLU A 1139 -39.62 -32.53 19.99
C GLU A 1139 -40.84 -33.01 20.80
N HIS A 1140 -41.52 -34.09 20.37
CA HIS A 1140 -42.67 -34.65 21.10
C HIS A 1140 -42.30 -35.76 22.10
N GLU A 1141 -41.07 -36.29 22.07
CA GLU A 1141 -40.60 -37.33 23.01
C GLU A 1141 -39.69 -36.79 24.12
N GLN A 1142 -39.00 -35.66 23.93
CA GLN A 1142 -38.09 -35.09 24.95
C GLN A 1142 -38.76 -34.24 26.05
N LEU A 1143 -40.10 -34.09 26.03
CA LEU A 1143 -40.86 -33.40 27.08
C LEU A 1143 -41.45 -34.34 28.15
N LYS A 1144 -41.02 -35.62 28.21
CA LYS A 1144 -41.54 -36.60 29.18
C LYS A 1144 -40.56 -37.16 30.21
N GLU A 1145 -39.28 -36.79 30.19
CA GLU A 1145 -38.34 -37.20 31.23
C GLU A 1145 -37.66 -36.00 31.88
N VAL A 1146 -38.08 -35.74 33.12
CA VAL A 1146 -37.41 -35.08 34.26
C VAL A 1146 -38.37 -34.09 34.91
N GLY A 1147 -39.09 -34.59 35.92
CA GLY A 1147 -39.90 -33.75 36.79
C GLY A 1147 -40.93 -34.48 37.65
N ASP A 1148 -40.60 -35.64 38.23
CA ASP A 1148 -41.36 -36.16 39.37
C ASP A 1148 -40.41 -36.38 40.56
N SER A 1149 -40.51 -35.54 41.59
CA SER A 1149 -40.78 -36.00 42.95
C SER A 1149 -40.76 -34.89 44.01
N SER A 1150 -41.93 -34.78 44.66
CA SER A 1150 -42.18 -34.40 46.06
C SER A 1150 -42.25 -32.92 46.45
N ALA A 1151 -43.16 -32.46 47.31
CA ALA A 1151 -44.49 -32.93 47.74
C ALA A 1151 -45.16 -31.78 48.54
N ALA A 1152 -46.42 -31.49 48.18
CA ALA A 1152 -47.58 -31.17 49.02
C ALA A 1152 -47.55 -29.97 50.02
N ARG A 1153 -48.52 -29.03 49.91
CA ARG A 1153 -49.85 -29.12 50.55
C ARG A 1153 -50.71 -27.85 50.40
N ASP A 1154 -52.02 -28.11 50.28
CA ASP A 1154 -53.19 -27.39 50.81
C ASP A 1154 -53.83 -26.18 50.06
N ALA A 1155 -55.03 -26.50 49.54
CA ALA A 1155 -56.34 -25.92 49.91
C ALA A 1155 -56.87 -24.63 49.24
N GLU A 1156 -57.92 -24.88 48.43
CA GLU A 1156 -59.26 -24.29 48.49
C GLU A 1156 -59.60 -22.86 48.00
N GLU A 1157 -60.65 -22.88 47.17
CA GLU A 1157 -61.78 -21.93 47.04
C GLU A 1157 -61.66 -20.63 46.22
N ARG A 1158 -62.44 -20.61 45.13
CA ARG A 1158 -62.93 -19.44 44.37
C ARG A 1158 -64.07 -18.74 45.15
N PRO A 1159 -64.50 -17.52 44.78
CA PRO A 1159 -65.54 -17.41 43.73
C PRO A 1159 -65.46 -16.17 42.80
N ASP A 1160 -65.69 -16.47 41.51
CA ASP A 1160 -66.65 -15.90 40.54
C ASP A 1160 -66.99 -14.39 40.44
N GLY A 1161 -66.98 -13.88 39.19
CA GLY A 1161 -67.73 -12.68 38.80
C GLY A 1161 -67.49 -12.03 37.41
N LEU A 1162 -67.80 -12.73 36.30
CA LEU A 1162 -68.21 -12.22 34.95
C LEU A 1162 -67.18 -11.55 33.98
N PRO A 1163 -67.45 -11.50 32.65
CA PRO A 1163 -67.50 -12.58 31.67
C PRO A 1163 -66.39 -12.48 30.60
N ALA A 1164 -66.16 -13.56 29.86
CA ALA A 1164 -65.08 -13.73 28.89
C ALA A 1164 -65.20 -12.85 27.63
N LEU A 1165 -64.13 -12.08 27.35
CA LEU A 1165 -63.75 -11.57 26.04
C LEU A 1165 -62.35 -12.11 25.71
N GLN A 1166 -62.20 -12.70 24.53
CA GLN A 1166 -60.97 -13.32 24.03
C GLN A 1166 -59.79 -12.32 24.02
N PRO A 1167 -58.60 -12.67 24.56
CA PRO A 1167 -57.38 -11.94 24.26
C PRO A 1167 -56.79 -12.41 22.93
N MET A 1168 -56.67 -11.47 22.00
CA MET A 1168 -55.86 -11.58 20.78
C MET A 1168 -54.48 -12.16 21.10
N ARG A 1169 -54.14 -13.26 20.43
CA ARG A 1169 -52.76 -13.72 20.27
C ARG A 1169 -51.99 -12.69 19.44
N THR A 1170 -51.18 -11.86 20.08
CA THR A 1170 -50.05 -11.22 19.38
C THR A 1170 -48.93 -12.25 19.30
N ALA A 1171 -48.69 -12.72 18.08
CA ALA A 1171 -47.60 -13.61 17.74
C ALA A 1171 -46.26 -13.02 18.24
N ARG A 1172 -45.57 -13.75 19.13
CA ARG A 1172 -44.12 -13.60 19.30
C ARG A 1172 -43.50 -13.95 17.96
N SER A 1173 -43.06 -12.96 17.19
CA SER A 1173 -42.18 -13.21 16.06
C SER A 1173 -40.87 -13.79 16.62
N ARG A 1174 -40.66 -15.09 16.44
CA ARG A 1174 -39.32 -15.68 16.42
C ARG A 1174 -38.58 -14.98 15.28
N ARG A 1175 -37.82 -13.93 15.60
CA ARG A 1175 -36.87 -13.34 14.66
C ARG A 1175 -35.75 -14.37 14.54
N SER A 1176 -35.62 -14.96 13.36
CA SER A 1176 -34.53 -15.89 13.07
C SER A 1176 -33.21 -15.17 13.31
N SER A 1177 -32.37 -15.76 14.14
CA SER A 1177 -30.96 -15.42 14.22
C SER A 1177 -30.27 -15.95 12.97
N ARG A 1178 -30.49 -15.32 11.81
CA ARG A 1178 -29.52 -15.37 10.72
C ARG A 1178 -28.44 -14.35 11.07
N GLY A 1179 -27.51 -14.78 11.93
CA GLY A 1179 -26.22 -14.13 12.03
C GLY A 1179 -25.61 -14.15 10.65
N ALA A 1180 -25.35 -12.96 10.09
CA ALA A 1180 -24.61 -12.86 8.85
C ALA A 1180 -23.25 -13.52 9.07
N GLY A 1181 -22.98 -14.58 8.30
CA GLY A 1181 -21.67 -15.21 8.21
C GLY A 1181 -20.64 -14.16 7.79
N LEU A 1182 -19.98 -13.58 8.79
CA LEU A 1182 -18.68 -12.97 8.60
C LEU A 1182 -17.76 -14.09 8.15
N GLN A 1183 -17.17 -13.94 6.97
CA GLN A 1183 -16.01 -14.73 6.59
C GLN A 1183 -14.93 -14.47 7.66
N ARG A 1184 -14.90 -15.30 8.71
CA ARG A 1184 -13.88 -15.26 9.75
C ARG A 1184 -12.59 -15.62 9.06
N THR A 1185 -11.69 -14.64 8.94
CA THR A 1185 -10.31 -14.87 8.53
C THR A 1185 -9.73 -15.98 9.42
N ARG A 1186 -9.02 -16.94 8.83
CA ARG A 1186 -8.40 -18.13 9.48
C ARG A 1186 -7.34 -17.81 10.56
N THR A 1187 -7.36 -16.63 11.16
CA THR A 1187 -6.29 -16.08 11.99
C THR A 1187 -6.79 -15.65 13.35
N TYR A 1188 -6.03 -16.03 14.38
CA TYR A 1188 -6.16 -15.54 15.75
C TYR A 1188 -6.02 -14.01 15.82
N GLU A 1189 -7.11 -13.30 16.15
CA GLU A 1189 -7.16 -11.82 16.23
C GLU A 1189 -7.14 -11.27 17.68
N SER A 1190 -7.12 -12.12 18.70
CA SER A 1190 -7.19 -11.68 20.10
C SER A 1190 -5.87 -11.10 20.61
N ASN A 1191 -5.97 -9.96 21.31
CA ASN A 1191 -4.82 -9.29 21.92
C ASN A 1191 -4.24 -10.16 23.05
N PRO A 1192 -2.96 -10.62 22.95
CA PRO A 1192 -2.35 -11.50 23.95
C PRO A 1192 -2.20 -10.83 25.32
N PHE A 1193 -2.11 -9.50 25.38
CA PHE A 1193 -2.09 -8.77 26.64
C PHE A 1193 -3.46 -8.74 27.32
N ASP A 1194 -4.56 -8.72 26.55
CA ASP A 1194 -5.91 -8.81 27.09
C ASP A 1194 -6.23 -10.24 27.58
N LEU A 1195 -5.74 -11.26 26.87
CA LEU A 1195 -5.85 -12.66 27.30
C LEU A 1195 -5.07 -12.95 28.57
N ASP A 1196 -3.86 -12.39 28.73
CA ASP A 1196 -3.11 -12.47 30.00
C ASP A 1196 -3.88 -11.83 31.14
N ARG A 1197 -4.52 -10.67 30.90
CA ARG A 1197 -5.35 -10.01 31.92
C ARG A 1197 -6.55 -10.87 32.35
N VAL A 1198 -7.30 -11.45 31.41
CA VAL A 1198 -8.47 -12.30 31.70
C VAL A 1198 -8.04 -13.54 32.49
N ASN A 1199 -7.02 -14.24 32.02
CA ASN A 1199 -6.48 -15.42 32.69
C ASN A 1199 -5.85 -15.08 34.05
N THR A 1200 -5.26 -13.89 34.21
CA THR A 1200 -4.74 -13.39 35.50
C THR A 1200 -5.83 -13.17 36.54
N ARG A 1201 -7.07 -12.90 36.12
CA ARG A 1201 -8.22 -12.76 37.02
C ARG A 1201 -8.90 -14.10 37.31
N GLU A 1202 -9.07 -14.98 36.32
CA GLU A 1202 -9.82 -16.24 36.45
C GLU A 1202 -9.08 -17.36 37.19
N SER A 1203 -7.75 -17.45 37.05
CA SER A 1203 -6.93 -18.52 37.67
C SER A 1203 -6.88 -18.48 39.22
N PHE A 1204 -7.53 -17.51 39.86
CA PHE A 1204 -7.73 -17.47 41.32
C PHE A 1204 -9.20 -17.54 41.76
N ALA A 1205 -10.17 -17.47 40.83
CA ALA A 1205 -11.56 -17.80 41.14
C ALA A 1205 -11.74 -19.32 41.34
N SER A 1206 -10.93 -20.14 40.68
CA SER A 1206 -10.92 -21.62 40.81
C SER A 1206 -10.22 -22.16 42.07
N ARG A 1207 -9.92 -21.29 43.06
CA ARG A 1207 -9.39 -21.68 44.39
C ARG A 1207 -10.31 -21.33 45.55
N LYS A 1208 -11.61 -21.23 45.29
CA LYS A 1208 -12.65 -21.32 46.34
C LYS A 1208 -13.51 -22.55 46.13
#